data_AF-A0A2A5HL56-F1
#
_entry.id   AF-A0A2A5HL56-F1
#
_cell.length_a   1.000
_cell.length_b   1.000
_cell.length_c   1.000
_cell.angle_alpha   90.00
_cell.angle_beta   90.00
_cell.angle_gamma   90.00
#
_symmetry.space_group_name_H-M   'P 1'
#
loop_
_entity.id
_entity.type
_entity.pdbx_description
1 polymer ?
#
loop_
_entity_poly.entity_id
_entity_poly.type
_entity_poly.pdbx_seq_one_letter_code
_entity_poly.pdbx_strand_id
1 'polypeptide(L)'
;MQLVFKISLFITFYLGVTTNISATAPTDTTKSNQQIYYFISNRDADDGSFAMYKARTNQSGISSTIIKGNFEIKGYPHMRKAEISVYNISTDELVGVYKTNPTTGNYLVILIPNVKYEFVINSYGYAPIEKTVEIPAHASTNIVDDVSRQKITLEIDEEPIKHSLNTWIVEEKEPTLFLLTVYDENLDKKERIELYESAVFDAEELGRREIKELQFENIDEALKKQAELENKKPELAEKAFQKKDYKTAEQLYSELLAYDLNDALINYKMGVSTFHLEHNKLKALPFLQRALNGNNIPYDVHHYLGVIYHSWADFARAEIAFKKFKEKATPKELQTLNIDRLLEFCNNGKIIVQEQYDMEIISKTTANISKLNKVFPKEINKDNLLEKTAFFISPIDEKKKEQLWMFKTIQNEMIQTSYGLTESNGKDLFVNFLIGGDKWSIPKTLGEHINTPYNEGYAYVTPDGKTLYFASEGHNTMGGLDIFKSTRNEITEPWGKAFNMGYPINSPYDDFMFVPNQNGEEAYFISNRRNVTENYELYKIKMPKPPLTLTIIKGHFMTQDSIPDFEATITVYNTNNQEIAGIYNTNSNNGNYLMALIPGVKYEFNITTNFDYREHTAFVTIPFQKESFPLRQNIRLKKEGRFEILNVDNFFTQEEAENAPVYQLTKKDFDIPESNQNKQQNTTENKIKVLSAEQKQLIKDAQQFYTNKQYLKAAQAFEKIAPLIDLTEKQAYMYGKSLFYISKEYEKILNYLELAATNKAIPYDVFYMLGKTNHLAYRFERAVVAYEKYKSLAPENELAERDIENEIVLSKFGKNIINNPKPVEVLEKKSVKTDNFHTIYGSVKTNAKLLVAPDDMLSDIDKKENFKPIMYLNENKTMIYYASYGNNKDHGKDIYLMKKLPNNTWTAPINIGETINTSGDEDYPFLSEDGRTIYFSSTAHGSMGGYDVFKSSWDDKTNSWTTPVNLGAPINSPFDDLFYVEER
;
A
#
# COMPACT_ATOMS: atom_id res chain seq x y z
N MET A 1 -51.01 -51.71 -4.70
CA MET A 1 -51.65 -52.73 -3.85
C MET A 1 -50.72 -52.98 -2.67
N GLN A 2 -51.21 -52.85 -1.42
CA GLN A 2 -50.63 -53.30 -0.12
C GLN A 2 -49.09 -53.21 0.13
N LEU A 3 -48.64 -52.49 1.17
CA LEU A 3 -48.38 -52.96 2.56
C LEU A 3 -47.25 -54.03 2.69
N VAL A 4 -46.38 -54.08 3.73
CA VAL A 4 -45.87 -53.11 4.73
C VAL A 4 -44.83 -53.80 5.67
N PHE A 5 -43.72 -53.12 6.01
CA PHE A 5 -42.92 -53.21 7.26
C PHE A 5 -41.93 -54.37 7.62
N LYS A 6 -40.92 -53.94 8.43
CA LYS A 6 -40.06 -54.64 9.44
C LYS A 6 -38.81 -55.44 8.99
N ILE A 7 -37.65 -55.40 9.70
CA ILE A 7 -37.09 -54.42 10.68
C ILE A 7 -35.56 -54.67 10.92
N SER A 8 -34.73 -53.62 11.11
CA SER A 8 -33.45 -53.53 11.90
C SER A 8 -32.23 -54.47 11.59
N LEU A 9 -30.94 -54.17 11.85
CA LEU A 9 -30.21 -52.98 12.39
C LEU A 9 -28.69 -53.00 12.04
N PHE A 10 -28.03 -51.81 12.01
CA PHE A 10 -26.56 -51.53 12.07
C PHE A 10 -25.63 -52.06 10.94
N ILE A 11 -24.50 -51.42 10.57
CA ILE A 11 -23.65 -50.36 11.19
C ILE A 11 -23.02 -49.39 10.11
N THR A 12 -22.83 -48.09 10.43
CA THR A 12 -22.01 -47.00 9.75
C THR A 12 -22.03 -46.83 8.20
N PHE A 13 -22.55 -45.74 7.61
CA PHE A 13 -21.94 -44.38 7.34
C PHE A 13 -20.92 -44.31 6.17
N TYR A 14 -20.81 -43.27 5.31
CA TYR A 14 -21.37 -41.89 5.25
C TYR A 14 -21.48 -41.36 3.78
N LEU A 15 -22.14 -40.20 3.58
CA LEU A 15 -22.03 -39.17 2.49
C LEU A 15 -23.02 -39.14 1.28
N GLY A 16 -23.91 -38.13 1.32
CA GLY A 16 -24.22 -37.15 0.24
C GLY A 16 -25.06 -37.52 -1.01
N VAL A 17 -25.55 -36.56 -1.81
CA VAL A 17 -25.81 -35.10 -1.59
C VAL A 17 -26.80 -34.55 -2.67
N THR A 18 -27.56 -33.50 -2.30
CA THR A 18 -28.34 -32.43 -3.01
C THR A 18 -28.76 -32.49 -4.54
N THR A 19 -30.04 -32.21 -4.89
CA THR A 19 -30.62 -30.95 -5.52
C THR A 19 -30.74 -30.99 -7.07
N ASN A 20 -31.26 -30.02 -7.85
CA ASN A 20 -31.80 -28.64 -7.61
C ASN A 20 -33.06 -28.32 -8.50
N ILE A 21 -33.66 -27.13 -8.58
CA ILE A 21 -33.22 -25.86 -9.23
C ILE A 21 -34.15 -24.69 -8.78
N SER A 22 -33.74 -23.42 -8.94
CA SER A 22 -34.50 -22.18 -8.56
C SER A 22 -34.71 -21.17 -9.72
N ALA A 23 -35.51 -20.10 -9.52
CA ALA A 23 -35.84 -19.10 -10.58
C ALA A 23 -35.97 -17.62 -10.11
N THR A 24 -34.93 -16.82 -10.44
CA THR A 24 -34.91 -15.43 -10.98
C THR A 24 -35.54 -14.19 -10.29
N ALA A 25 -34.82 -13.04 -10.37
CA ALA A 25 -35.29 -11.66 -10.13
C ALA A 25 -34.38 -10.59 -10.86
N PRO A 26 -34.81 -9.31 -11.08
CA PRO A 26 -33.99 -8.33 -11.84
C PRO A 26 -33.89 -6.85 -11.33
N THR A 27 -32.66 -6.43 -11.01
CA THR A 27 -31.90 -5.23 -11.52
C THR A 27 -32.31 -3.75 -11.29
N ASP A 28 -31.34 -2.88 -10.93
CA ASP A 28 -31.33 -1.40 -11.10
C ASP A 28 -29.86 -0.79 -11.00
N THR A 29 -29.60 0.53 -10.77
CA THR A 29 -28.23 1.16 -10.63
C THR A 29 -28.09 2.53 -9.85
N THR A 30 -27.06 2.74 -8.97
CA THR A 30 -26.41 4.06 -8.61
C THR A 30 -24.90 3.95 -8.16
N LYS A 31 -24.22 5.06 -7.78
CA LYS A 31 -22.76 5.19 -7.47
C LYS A 31 -22.49 6.04 -6.20
N SER A 32 -21.29 5.94 -5.61
CA SER A 32 -20.75 6.82 -4.55
C SER A 32 -19.36 7.42 -4.88
N ASN A 33 -18.89 8.40 -4.09
CA ASN A 33 -17.59 9.07 -4.21
C ASN A 33 -16.58 8.60 -3.14
N GLN A 34 -15.29 8.63 -3.46
CA GLN A 34 -14.20 8.57 -2.46
C GLN A 34 -14.03 9.97 -1.83
N GLN A 35 -14.22 10.08 -0.52
CA GLN A 35 -14.14 11.36 0.19
C GLN A 35 -12.79 11.48 0.92
N ILE A 36 -11.98 12.46 0.50
CA ILE A 36 -10.72 12.82 1.15
C ILE A 36 -11.02 13.87 2.23
N TYR A 37 -10.27 13.84 3.32
CA TYR A 37 -10.38 14.78 4.43
C TYR A 37 -9.03 15.02 5.09
N TYR A 38 -8.91 16.14 5.75
CA TYR A 38 -7.80 16.49 6.63
C TYR A 38 -8.25 16.42 8.08
N PHE A 39 -7.35 16.01 8.97
CA PHE A 39 -7.45 16.24 10.42
C PHE A 39 -6.06 16.55 10.99
N ILE A 40 -6.00 17.18 12.15
CA ILE A 40 -4.75 17.59 12.82
C ILE A 40 -4.61 16.88 14.16
N SER A 41 -3.43 16.32 14.48
CA SER A 41 -3.20 15.60 15.74
C SER A 41 -1.80 15.79 16.31
N ASN A 42 -1.70 15.95 17.64
CA ASN A 42 -0.44 16.02 18.40
C ASN A 42 0.07 14.65 18.92
N ARG A 43 -0.52 13.55 18.44
CA ARG A 43 -0.12 12.16 18.76
C ARG A 43 1.35 11.81 18.46
N ASP A 44 1.93 12.41 17.41
CA ASP A 44 3.17 11.94 16.76
C ASP A 44 4.39 12.87 17.00
N ALA A 45 4.33 13.80 17.97
CA ALA A 45 5.42 14.75 18.22
C ALA A 45 5.66 15.02 19.73
N ASP A 46 6.92 14.95 20.17
CA ASP A 46 7.32 15.10 21.57
C ASP A 46 7.32 16.55 22.08
N ASP A 47 7.50 17.54 21.19
CA ASP A 47 7.57 18.97 21.53
C ASP A 47 6.20 19.64 21.72
N GLY A 48 5.11 18.88 21.55
CA GLY A 48 3.74 19.40 21.57
C GLY A 48 3.31 20.07 20.26
N SER A 49 4.12 19.98 19.20
CA SER A 49 3.65 20.31 17.85
C SER A 49 2.59 19.30 17.38
N PHE A 50 1.90 19.65 16.30
CA PHE A 50 0.88 18.81 15.69
C PHE A 50 1.38 18.32 14.33
N ALA A 51 0.71 17.31 13.77
CA ALA A 51 0.79 16.99 12.36
C ALA A 51 -0.60 17.08 11.73
N MET A 52 -0.69 17.61 10.51
CA MET A 52 -1.88 17.47 9.67
C MET A 52 -1.75 16.20 8.85
N TYR A 53 -2.82 15.41 8.85
CA TYR A 53 -2.96 14.16 8.11
C TYR A 53 -3.95 14.40 6.99
N LYS A 54 -3.51 14.20 5.75
CA LYS A 54 -4.42 14.04 4.60
C LYS A 54 -4.81 12.58 4.55
N ALA A 55 -6.10 12.27 4.58
CA ALA A 55 -6.58 10.91 4.73
C ALA A 55 -7.87 10.65 3.93
N ARG A 56 -8.17 9.38 3.70
CA ARG A 56 -9.46 8.91 3.19
C ARG A 56 -9.83 7.60 3.87
N THR A 57 -11.09 7.20 3.77
CA THR A 57 -11.59 5.98 4.41
C THR A 57 -11.23 4.75 3.57
N ASN A 58 -10.05 4.16 3.82
CA ASN A 58 -9.55 2.89 3.26
C ASN A 58 -10.65 1.85 3.10
N GLN A 59 -10.55 0.97 2.09
CA GLN A 59 -11.52 -0.11 1.94
C GLN A 59 -10.97 -1.55 1.99
N SER A 60 -9.66 -1.76 2.14
CA SER A 60 -8.87 -3.02 1.88
C SER A 60 -7.67 -3.29 2.82
N GLY A 61 -7.22 -4.53 3.10
CA GLY A 61 -7.88 -5.83 2.88
C GLY A 61 -7.00 -7.09 2.83
N ILE A 62 -5.91 -7.14 3.60
CA ILE A 62 -4.90 -8.20 3.51
C ILE A 62 -4.74 -8.92 4.86
N SER A 63 -4.59 -10.25 4.83
CA SER A 63 -4.55 -11.15 6.00
C SER A 63 -3.12 -11.56 6.42
N SER A 64 -2.87 -11.69 7.72
CA SER A 64 -1.62 -12.19 8.30
C SER A 64 -1.69 -13.65 8.75
N THR A 65 -0.54 -14.32 8.93
CA THR A 65 -0.44 -15.69 9.47
C THR A 65 -0.12 -15.69 10.97
N ILE A 66 -0.77 -16.58 11.72
CA ILE A 66 -0.60 -16.73 13.18
C ILE A 66 0.23 -17.98 13.49
N ILE A 67 1.28 -17.82 14.31
CA ILE A 67 2.17 -18.90 14.76
C ILE A 67 2.08 -18.99 16.28
N LYS A 68 1.68 -20.14 16.81
CA LYS A 68 1.52 -20.41 18.25
C LYS A 68 2.68 -21.29 18.72
N GLY A 69 3.45 -20.82 19.69
CA GLY A 69 4.64 -21.52 20.16
C GLY A 69 4.67 -21.73 21.67
N ASN A 70 5.57 -22.61 22.12
CA ASN A 70 5.88 -22.82 23.53
C ASN A 70 7.41 -22.88 23.75
N PHE A 71 7.90 -22.16 24.76
CA PHE A 71 9.30 -22.07 25.15
C PHE A 71 9.55 -22.72 26.52
N GLU A 72 10.60 -23.54 26.63
CA GLU A 72 11.03 -24.13 27.88
C GLU A 72 12.56 -24.31 27.95
N ILE A 73 13.07 -24.47 29.18
CA ILE A 73 14.44 -24.92 29.44
C ILE A 73 14.38 -26.33 30.05
N LYS A 74 15.03 -27.30 29.41
CA LYS A 74 15.11 -28.70 29.85
C LYS A 74 15.79 -28.77 31.22
N GLY A 75 15.24 -29.58 32.12
CA GLY A 75 15.67 -29.62 33.54
C GLY A 75 15.14 -28.45 34.40
N TYR A 76 14.81 -27.30 33.79
CA TYR A 76 14.35 -26.09 34.49
C TYR A 76 12.94 -25.63 34.03
N PRO A 77 11.89 -26.47 34.16
CA PRO A 77 10.54 -26.20 33.63
C PRO A 77 9.77 -25.06 34.33
N HIS A 78 10.43 -24.30 35.21
CA HIS A 78 9.97 -23.06 35.80
C HIS A 78 10.59 -21.81 35.14
N MET A 79 11.67 -21.95 34.37
CA MET A 79 12.26 -20.88 33.58
C MET A 79 11.63 -20.87 32.18
N ARG A 80 10.49 -20.20 32.03
CA ARG A 80 9.77 -20.10 30.75
C ARG A 80 9.64 -18.68 30.19
N LYS A 81 10.39 -17.73 30.73
CA LYS A 81 10.47 -16.34 30.25
C LYS A 81 11.61 -16.18 29.25
N ALA A 82 11.28 -15.77 28.03
CA ALA A 82 12.21 -15.36 26.99
C ALA A 82 11.58 -14.28 26.10
N GLU A 83 12.47 -13.53 25.45
CA GLU A 83 12.17 -12.68 24.31
C GLU A 83 12.45 -13.44 23.02
N ILE A 84 11.71 -13.11 21.96
CA ILE A 84 11.90 -13.62 20.60
C ILE A 84 11.83 -12.43 19.65
N SER A 85 12.97 -11.90 19.22
CA SER A 85 13.06 -10.90 18.14
C SER A 85 12.98 -11.61 16.80
N VAL A 86 12.26 -11.03 15.82
CA VAL A 86 12.04 -11.66 14.51
C VAL A 86 12.42 -10.70 13.39
N TYR A 87 13.43 -11.05 12.59
CA TYR A 87 13.96 -10.23 11.48
C TYR A 87 13.58 -10.82 10.12
N ASN A 88 13.35 -10.01 9.11
CA ASN A 88 13.12 -10.46 7.73
C ASN A 88 14.47 -10.68 7.03
N ILE A 89 14.83 -11.93 6.73
CA ILE A 89 16.13 -12.28 6.13
C ILE A 89 16.31 -11.68 4.72
N SER A 90 15.23 -11.25 4.07
CA SER A 90 15.29 -10.65 2.73
C SER A 90 15.52 -9.12 2.73
N THR A 91 15.35 -8.45 3.88
CA THR A 91 15.51 -6.99 4.01
C THR A 91 16.38 -6.56 5.19
N ASP A 92 16.76 -7.48 6.09
CA ASP A 92 17.47 -7.25 7.37
C ASP A 92 16.65 -6.44 8.41
N GLU A 93 15.37 -6.17 8.13
CA GLU A 93 14.49 -5.37 8.97
C GLU A 93 13.93 -6.17 10.17
N LEU A 94 13.82 -5.53 11.34
CA LEU A 94 13.14 -6.08 12.50
C LEU A 94 11.61 -6.02 12.33
N VAL A 95 10.97 -7.18 12.23
CA VAL A 95 9.54 -7.35 11.94
C VAL A 95 8.70 -7.33 13.22
N GLY A 96 9.31 -7.63 14.37
CA GLY A 96 8.69 -7.50 15.68
C GLY A 96 9.43 -8.26 16.77
N VAL A 97 9.06 -8.00 18.03
CA VAL A 97 9.65 -8.64 19.21
C VAL A 97 8.54 -9.17 20.12
N TYR A 98 8.67 -10.43 20.54
CA TYR A 98 7.57 -11.21 21.12
C TYR A 98 7.96 -11.77 22.50
N LYS A 99 7.01 -11.75 23.44
CA LYS A 99 7.20 -12.19 24.83
C LYS A 99 6.63 -13.59 25.05
N THR A 100 7.36 -14.49 25.70
CA THR A 100 6.79 -15.75 26.18
C THR A 100 6.04 -15.53 27.50
N ASN A 101 4.96 -16.26 27.71
CA ASN A 101 4.25 -16.30 28.99
C ASN A 101 5.18 -16.92 30.06
N PRO A 102 5.55 -16.20 31.14
CA PRO A 102 6.57 -16.68 32.08
C PRO A 102 6.14 -17.91 32.89
N THR A 103 4.84 -18.23 32.94
CA THR A 103 4.29 -19.38 33.67
C THR A 103 4.11 -20.60 32.78
N THR A 104 3.63 -20.43 31.54
CA THR A 104 3.32 -21.56 30.62
C THR A 104 4.38 -21.78 29.55
N GLY A 105 5.13 -20.74 29.17
CA GLY A 105 6.06 -20.72 28.03
C GLY A 105 5.41 -20.33 26.71
N ASN A 106 4.09 -20.15 26.66
CA ASN A 106 3.39 -19.90 25.39
C ASN A 106 3.73 -18.52 24.81
N TYR A 107 3.96 -18.45 23.51
CA TYR A 107 4.11 -17.21 22.74
C TYR A 107 3.27 -17.29 21.46
N LEU A 108 2.97 -16.14 20.86
CA LEU A 108 2.26 -16.06 19.58
C LEU A 108 2.84 -14.94 18.72
N VAL A 109 3.14 -15.27 17.47
CA VAL A 109 3.80 -14.40 16.49
C VAL A 109 2.87 -14.20 15.30
N ILE A 110 2.80 -12.99 14.74
CA ILE A 110 1.99 -12.69 13.56
C ILE A 110 2.93 -12.25 12.44
N LEU A 111 3.02 -13.05 11.38
CA LEU A 111 3.97 -12.87 10.27
C LEU A 111 3.29 -12.97 8.90
N ILE A 112 4.00 -12.57 7.84
CA ILE A 112 3.52 -12.68 6.46
C ILE A 112 3.89 -14.08 5.93
N PRO A 113 2.95 -14.83 5.32
CA PRO A 113 3.25 -16.14 4.74
C PRO A 113 4.19 -16.03 3.53
N ASN A 114 4.95 -17.08 3.24
CA ASN A 114 6.00 -17.15 2.21
C ASN A 114 7.25 -16.27 2.44
N VAL A 115 7.40 -15.66 3.62
CA VAL A 115 8.62 -14.93 4.01
C VAL A 115 9.50 -15.79 4.91
N LYS A 116 10.82 -15.63 4.80
CA LYS A 116 11.81 -16.27 5.70
C LYS A 116 12.29 -15.27 6.73
N TYR A 117 12.26 -15.68 7.99
CA TYR A 117 12.60 -14.83 9.12
C TYR A 117 13.67 -15.46 10.01
N GLU A 118 14.42 -14.64 10.72
CA GLU A 118 15.37 -15.07 11.74
C GLU A 118 14.82 -14.76 13.13
N PHE A 119 14.74 -15.78 13.98
CA PHE A 119 14.26 -15.70 15.35
C PHE A 119 15.47 -15.64 16.30
N VAL A 120 15.67 -14.51 16.96
CA VAL A 120 16.74 -14.29 17.96
C VAL A 120 16.13 -14.35 19.35
N ILE A 121 16.50 -15.36 20.13
CA ILE A 121 15.81 -15.76 21.36
C ILE A 121 16.69 -15.40 22.57
N ASN A 122 16.23 -14.48 23.42
CA ASN A 122 16.96 -14.03 24.62
C ASN A 122 16.30 -14.56 25.90
N SER A 123 17.02 -15.37 26.68
CA SER A 123 16.55 -15.88 27.97
C SER A 123 17.53 -15.55 29.11
N TYR A 124 16.99 -15.25 30.29
CA TYR A 124 17.79 -14.73 31.40
C TYR A 124 18.79 -15.77 31.93
N GLY A 125 20.09 -15.49 31.74
CA GLY A 125 21.20 -16.36 32.16
C GLY A 125 21.84 -17.18 31.04
N TYR A 126 21.36 -17.04 29.79
CA TYR A 126 21.85 -17.76 28.61
C TYR A 126 22.35 -16.77 27.55
N ALA A 127 23.19 -17.23 26.63
CA ALA A 127 23.51 -16.46 25.42
C ALA A 127 22.29 -16.40 24.48
N PRO A 128 22.17 -15.36 23.63
CA PRO A 128 21.18 -15.32 22.56
C PRO A 128 21.30 -16.53 21.62
N ILE A 129 20.17 -16.97 21.07
CA ILE A 129 20.11 -18.10 20.13
C ILE A 129 19.36 -17.66 18.87
N GLU A 130 20.04 -17.75 17.73
CA GLU A 130 19.56 -17.32 16.41
C GLU A 130 19.04 -18.54 15.63
N LYS A 131 17.91 -18.40 14.91
CA LYS A 131 17.32 -19.49 14.13
C LYS A 131 16.44 -19.02 12.98
N THR A 132 16.78 -19.41 11.75
CA THR A 132 15.91 -19.25 10.57
C THR A 132 14.61 -20.05 10.70
N VAL A 133 13.48 -19.41 10.37
CA VAL A 133 12.13 -20.00 10.29
C VAL A 133 11.46 -19.53 8.98
N GLU A 134 10.99 -20.47 8.18
CA GLU A 134 10.32 -20.23 6.90
C GLU A 134 8.81 -20.45 7.05
N ILE A 135 8.00 -19.44 6.70
CA ILE A 135 6.55 -19.49 6.93
C ILE A 135 5.84 -20.06 5.69
N PRO A 136 5.17 -21.23 5.79
CA PRO A 136 4.61 -21.91 4.63
C PRO A 136 3.44 -21.14 3.99
N ALA A 137 3.16 -21.46 2.72
CA ALA A 137 2.16 -20.81 1.86
C ALA A 137 0.68 -20.93 2.29
N HIS A 138 0.41 -21.46 3.49
CA HIS A 138 -0.93 -21.80 3.96
C HIS A 138 -1.21 -21.13 5.29
N ALA A 139 -1.74 -19.90 5.20
CA ALA A 139 -2.24 -19.15 6.34
C ALA A 139 -3.54 -19.78 6.85
N SER A 140 -3.45 -20.71 7.81
CA SER A 140 -4.63 -21.02 8.63
C SER A 140 -4.83 -19.90 9.65
N THR A 141 -6.04 -19.32 9.66
CA THR A 141 -6.50 -18.42 10.73
C THR A 141 -6.99 -19.20 11.96
N ASN A 142 -6.95 -20.54 11.90
CA ASN A 142 -7.51 -21.43 12.92
C ASN A 142 -6.44 -21.82 13.95
N ILE A 143 -6.70 -21.52 15.23
CA ILE A 143 -5.77 -21.73 16.37
C ILE A 143 -5.52 -23.24 16.67
N VAL A 144 -6.22 -24.14 15.97
CA VAL A 144 -6.33 -25.57 16.28
C VAL A 144 -5.57 -26.49 15.29
N ASP A 145 -5.02 -25.97 14.19
CA ASP A 145 -4.26 -26.78 13.23
C ASP A 145 -2.85 -27.15 13.73
N ASP A 146 -2.31 -28.28 13.25
CA ASP A 146 -0.97 -28.74 13.65
C ASP A 146 0.18 -27.97 13.00
N VAL A 147 -0.06 -27.29 11.87
CA VAL A 147 0.96 -26.50 11.15
C VAL A 147 1.37 -25.24 11.91
N SER A 148 0.48 -24.69 12.75
CA SER A 148 0.72 -23.44 13.50
C SER A 148 1.37 -23.65 14.88
N ARG A 149 1.82 -24.88 15.21
CA ARG A 149 2.32 -25.28 16.55
C ARG A 149 3.84 -25.50 16.57
N GLN A 150 4.58 -24.64 17.28
CA GLN A 150 6.03 -24.79 17.48
C GLN A 150 6.42 -25.01 18.95
N LYS A 151 7.57 -25.67 19.18
CA LYS A 151 8.18 -25.78 20.50
C LYS A 151 9.69 -25.49 20.45
N ILE A 152 10.16 -24.69 21.41
CA ILE A 152 11.57 -24.32 21.60
C ILE A 152 11.99 -24.85 22.96
N THR A 153 12.95 -25.78 22.97
CA THR A 153 13.52 -26.39 24.18
C THR A 153 15.03 -26.12 24.21
N LEU A 154 15.51 -25.48 25.28
CA LEU A 154 16.96 -25.29 25.53
C LEU A 154 17.50 -26.45 26.37
N GLU A 155 18.67 -26.99 26.02
CA GLU A 155 19.32 -28.07 26.76
C GLU A 155 20.68 -27.61 27.32
N ILE A 156 21.06 -28.11 28.50
CA ILE A 156 22.38 -27.92 29.10
C ILE A 156 23.01 -29.30 29.24
N ASP A 157 23.95 -29.62 28.35
CA ASP A 157 24.92 -30.70 28.51
C ASP A 157 26.33 -30.07 28.59
N GLU A 158 27.30 -30.77 29.18
CA GLU A 158 28.64 -30.22 29.49
C GLU A 158 29.60 -30.13 28.26
N GLU A 159 29.10 -30.38 27.05
CA GLU A 159 29.81 -30.20 25.77
C GLU A 159 28.82 -29.71 24.67
N PRO A 160 29.28 -29.26 23.47
CA PRO A 160 28.51 -28.34 22.63
C PRO A 160 27.07 -28.78 22.31
N ILE A 161 26.13 -27.90 22.66
CA ILE A 161 24.69 -28.16 22.75
C ILE A 161 24.13 -28.77 21.46
N LYS A 162 23.43 -29.91 21.60
CA LYS A 162 22.60 -30.49 20.53
C LYS A 162 21.14 -30.08 20.70
N HIS A 163 20.47 -29.88 19.57
CA HIS A 163 19.08 -29.44 19.52
C HIS A 163 18.18 -30.54 18.93
N SER A 164 16.95 -30.65 19.45
CA SER A 164 15.89 -31.47 18.85
C SER A 164 14.54 -30.76 19.00
N LEU A 165 13.55 -31.14 18.19
CA LEU A 165 12.24 -30.48 18.14
C LEU A 165 11.14 -31.55 18.07
N ASN A 166 10.19 -31.51 19.02
CA ASN A 166 9.15 -32.53 19.18
C ASN A 166 7.79 -31.85 19.51
N THR A 167 6.71 -32.34 18.89
CA THR A 167 5.34 -31.80 19.01
C THR A 167 4.49 -32.60 20.01
N TRP A 168 3.91 -31.91 21.01
CA TRP A 168 2.98 -32.47 21.99
C TRP A 168 1.89 -31.44 22.35
N ILE A 169 0.70 -31.92 22.74
CA ILE A 169 -0.54 -31.13 22.91
C ILE A 169 -0.73 -30.67 24.37
N VAL A 170 -1.33 -29.49 24.56
CA VAL A 170 -1.86 -29.00 25.85
C VAL A 170 -3.22 -28.32 25.60
N GLU A 171 -4.22 -28.60 26.45
CA GLU A 171 -5.58 -28.04 26.34
C GLU A 171 -5.70 -26.60 26.90
N GLU A 172 -6.72 -25.85 26.46
CA GLU A 172 -6.91 -24.43 26.79
C GLU A 172 -8.01 -24.16 27.83
N LYS A 173 -7.75 -23.18 28.70
CA LYS A 173 -8.75 -22.25 29.27
C LYS A 173 -8.10 -20.88 29.50
N GLU A 174 -8.89 -19.82 29.34
CA GLU A 174 -8.57 -18.39 29.55
C GLU A 174 -7.60 -17.72 28.54
N PRO A 175 -7.70 -16.38 28.31
CA PRO A 175 -7.23 -15.72 27.08
C PRO A 175 -5.78 -15.17 27.10
N THR A 176 -5.31 -14.74 25.91
CA THR A 176 -3.94 -14.21 25.67
C THR A 176 -3.99 -12.72 25.22
N LEU A 177 -2.99 -11.92 25.61
CA LEU A 177 -2.96 -10.44 25.52
C LEU A 177 -1.98 -9.92 24.44
N PHE A 178 -2.28 -8.75 23.86
CA PHE A 178 -1.67 -8.21 22.63
C PHE A 178 -1.55 -6.65 22.68
N LEU A 179 -0.34 -6.04 22.74
CA LEU A 179 -0.07 -4.57 22.86
C LEU A 179 1.33 -4.09 22.30
N LEU A 180 1.43 -3.11 21.37
CA LEU A 180 2.54 -2.90 20.38
C LEU A 180 3.30 -1.55 20.45
N THR A 181 4.50 -1.47 19.84
CA THR A 181 5.32 -0.25 19.66
C THR A 181 6.12 -0.25 18.34
N VAL A 182 6.53 0.94 17.86
CA VAL A 182 7.42 1.19 16.69
C VAL A 182 8.54 2.16 17.12
N TYR A 183 9.69 2.14 16.46
CA TYR A 183 10.80 3.11 16.64
C TYR A 183 11.22 3.75 15.31
N ASP A 184 11.90 4.90 15.39
CA ASP A 184 12.38 5.71 14.27
C ASP A 184 13.88 5.47 13.97
N GLU A 185 14.26 5.50 12.70
CA GLU A 185 15.62 5.29 12.21
C GLU A 185 16.14 6.51 11.41
N ASN A 186 16.78 7.47 12.09
CA ASN A 186 17.67 8.44 11.43
C ASN A 186 18.60 9.17 12.41
N LEU A 187 19.70 8.54 12.84
CA LEU A 187 20.80 9.26 13.53
C LEU A 187 22.14 8.50 13.54
N ASP A 188 22.98 8.67 12.51
CA ASP A 188 24.44 8.47 12.68
C ASP A 188 25.31 9.33 11.75
N LYS A 189 25.85 10.43 12.30
CA LYS A 189 27.31 10.55 12.48
C LYS A 189 27.71 11.70 13.40
N LYS A 190 28.88 11.54 14.02
CA LYS A 190 29.46 12.45 15.03
C LYS A 190 30.55 13.31 14.40
N GLU A 191 30.62 14.58 14.78
CA GLU A 191 31.88 15.19 15.25
C GLU A 191 31.60 16.42 16.14
N ARG A 192 32.65 16.99 16.76
CA ARG A 192 32.60 18.00 17.84
C ARG A 192 33.14 19.36 17.38
N ILE A 193 32.76 20.41 18.12
CA ILE A 193 33.50 21.66 18.53
C ILE A 193 32.43 22.77 18.72
N GLU A 194 32.38 23.63 19.74
CA GLU A 194 32.74 23.63 21.17
C GLU A 194 32.06 24.88 21.79
N LEU A 195 31.29 24.66 22.86
CA LEU A 195 31.03 25.53 24.03
C LEU A 195 31.10 27.09 23.95
N TYR A 196 29.94 27.70 24.27
CA TYR A 196 29.71 28.96 25.03
C TYR A 196 30.51 30.24 24.76
N GLU A 197 29.77 31.35 24.60
CA GLU A 197 29.99 32.56 25.42
C GLU A 197 28.64 33.24 25.76
N SER A 198 28.58 34.11 26.77
CA SER A 198 27.31 34.60 27.35
C SER A 198 27.34 36.04 27.91
N ALA A 199 26.31 36.83 27.61
CA ALA A 199 25.91 38.05 28.32
C ALA A 199 24.36 38.18 28.29
N VAL A 200 23.59 38.56 29.34
CA VAL A 200 23.72 39.60 30.40
C VAL A 200 23.34 40.99 29.83
N PHE A 201 22.30 41.72 30.30
CA PHE A 201 21.38 41.55 31.45
C PHE A 201 20.04 42.34 31.27
N ASP A 202 19.01 41.93 32.02
CA ASP A 202 17.80 42.58 32.59
C ASP A 202 17.20 43.96 32.15
N ALA A 203 15.86 43.92 31.99
CA ALA A 203 14.78 44.71 32.64
C ALA A 203 14.41 46.19 32.29
N GLU A 204 13.07 46.40 32.19
CA GLU A 204 12.24 47.62 32.40
C GLU A 204 12.48 48.86 31.49
N GLU A 205 11.53 49.76 31.22
CA GLU A 205 10.13 49.98 31.67
C GLU A 205 9.23 50.49 30.50
N LEU A 206 7.95 50.86 30.75
CA LEU A 206 6.99 51.28 29.70
C LEU A 206 7.15 52.73 29.22
N GLY A 207 6.99 52.96 27.90
CA GLY A 207 6.82 54.28 27.29
C GLY A 207 6.04 54.23 25.96
N ARG A 208 5.27 55.28 25.61
CA ARG A 208 4.39 55.30 24.42
C ARG A 208 4.80 56.35 23.37
N ARG A 209 4.46 56.02 22.10
CA ARG A 209 4.23 56.86 20.89
C ARG A 209 5.40 57.24 19.95
N GLU A 210 5.18 56.89 18.67
CA GLU A 210 5.33 57.73 17.45
C GLU A 210 6.77 58.17 17.03
N ILE A 211 7.20 58.16 15.75
CA ILE A 211 6.51 57.90 14.46
C ILE A 211 7.52 57.62 13.30
N LYS A 212 7.02 57.02 12.19
CA LYS A 212 7.54 57.02 10.78
C LYS A 212 8.57 56.00 10.24
N GLU A 213 8.58 55.96 8.90
CA GLU A 213 9.06 54.93 7.96
C GLU A 213 10.54 55.06 7.55
N LEU A 214 11.07 53.98 6.94
CA LEU A 214 12.36 53.84 6.21
C LEU A 214 13.61 53.98 7.12
N GLN A 215 14.48 52.97 7.27
CA GLN A 215 14.90 51.96 6.27
C GLN A 215 14.95 50.53 6.84
N PHE A 216 14.61 49.54 5.99
CA PHE A 216 14.89 48.11 6.19
C PHE A 216 15.92 47.65 5.16
N GLU A 217 16.88 46.83 5.57
CA GLU A 217 17.59 45.88 4.69
C GLU A 217 17.84 44.56 5.47
N ASN A 218 17.46 43.37 4.98
CA ASN A 218 16.52 43.10 3.88
C ASN A 218 15.81 41.73 4.02
N ILE A 219 14.90 41.60 4.99
CA ILE A 219 14.05 40.38 5.13
C ILE A 219 13.10 40.23 3.93
N ASP A 220 12.65 41.35 3.35
CA ASP A 220 11.82 41.35 2.15
C ASP A 220 12.52 40.79 0.90
N GLU A 221 13.85 40.84 0.80
CA GLU A 221 14.56 40.11 -0.27
C GLU A 221 14.54 38.60 -0.09
N ALA A 222 14.60 38.12 1.16
CA ALA A 222 14.52 36.69 1.44
C ALA A 222 13.09 36.17 1.19
N LEU A 223 12.09 36.90 1.69
CA LEU A 223 10.68 36.59 1.44
C LEU A 223 10.31 36.76 -0.03
N LYS A 224 10.84 37.76 -0.75
CA LYS A 224 10.71 37.84 -2.22
C LYS A 224 11.41 36.69 -2.91
N LYS A 225 12.64 36.31 -2.55
CA LYS A 225 13.33 35.18 -3.21
C LYS A 225 12.55 33.88 -3.02
N GLN A 226 12.02 33.63 -1.82
CA GLN A 226 11.14 32.49 -1.53
C GLN A 226 9.84 32.56 -2.35
N ALA A 227 9.08 33.66 -2.22
CA ALA A 227 7.80 33.82 -2.89
C ALA A 227 7.92 33.96 -4.42
N GLU A 228 9.01 34.49 -4.95
CA GLU A 228 9.30 34.49 -6.38
C GLU A 228 9.67 33.09 -6.86
N LEU A 229 10.41 32.29 -6.08
CA LEU A 229 10.72 30.89 -6.44
C LEU A 229 9.44 30.04 -6.45
N GLU A 230 8.54 30.24 -5.48
CA GLU A 230 7.26 29.56 -5.38
C GLU A 230 6.24 30.05 -6.42
N ASN A 231 6.14 31.35 -6.71
CA ASN A 231 5.30 31.84 -7.82
C ASN A 231 5.86 31.46 -9.21
N LYS A 232 7.19 31.30 -9.34
CA LYS A 232 7.81 30.74 -10.55
C LYS A 232 7.67 29.22 -10.62
N LYS A 233 7.25 28.52 -9.56
CA LYS A 233 7.22 27.05 -9.51
C LYS A 233 6.35 26.41 -10.61
N PRO A 234 5.14 26.92 -10.96
CA PRO A 234 4.40 26.45 -12.11
C PRO A 234 5.08 26.76 -13.45
N GLU A 235 5.72 27.93 -13.59
CA GLU A 235 6.51 28.27 -14.79
C GLU A 235 7.74 27.36 -14.91
N LEU A 236 8.39 27.02 -13.81
CA LEU A 236 9.56 26.14 -13.75
C LEU A 236 9.18 24.69 -14.06
N ALA A 237 8.05 24.20 -13.55
CA ALA A 237 7.50 22.89 -13.88
C ALA A 237 7.15 22.81 -15.38
N GLU A 238 6.43 23.82 -15.90
CA GLU A 238 6.10 23.94 -17.32
C GLU A 238 7.35 24.03 -18.20
N LYS A 239 8.35 24.82 -17.79
CA LYS A 239 9.63 25.00 -18.49
C LYS A 239 10.51 23.75 -18.43
N ALA A 240 10.41 22.94 -17.37
CA ALA A 240 11.04 21.61 -17.30
C ALA A 240 10.33 20.65 -18.26
N PHE A 241 9.00 20.58 -18.23
CA PHE A 241 8.18 19.75 -19.10
C PHE A 241 8.39 20.06 -20.59
N GLN A 242 8.35 21.34 -20.97
CA GLN A 242 8.62 21.82 -22.34
C GLN A 242 10.06 21.54 -22.78
N LYS A 243 11.03 21.51 -21.86
CA LYS A 243 12.42 21.08 -22.12
C LYS A 243 12.61 19.56 -22.14
N LYS A 244 11.58 18.78 -21.79
CA LYS A 244 11.66 17.33 -21.55
C LYS A 244 12.59 16.94 -20.38
N ASP A 245 12.82 17.85 -19.45
CA ASP A 245 13.35 17.53 -18.12
C ASP A 245 12.23 16.97 -17.27
N TYR A 246 11.81 15.74 -17.59
CA TYR A 246 10.69 15.09 -16.94
C TYR A 246 10.97 14.82 -15.46
N LYS A 247 12.23 14.69 -15.03
CA LYS A 247 12.58 14.45 -13.62
C LYS A 247 12.28 15.67 -12.75
N THR A 248 12.73 16.85 -13.18
CA THR A 248 12.37 18.10 -12.50
C THR A 248 10.87 18.38 -12.64
N ALA A 249 10.26 18.05 -13.78
CA ALA A 249 8.83 18.21 -13.98
C ALA A 249 7.98 17.30 -13.06
N GLU A 250 8.31 16.02 -12.89
CA GLU A 250 7.60 15.08 -12.01
C GLU A 250 7.72 15.50 -10.54
N GLN A 251 8.91 15.91 -10.09
CA GLN A 251 9.05 16.42 -8.73
C GLN A 251 8.17 17.67 -8.52
N LEU A 252 8.28 18.66 -9.41
CA LEU A 252 7.49 19.88 -9.28
C LEU A 252 5.98 19.66 -9.49
N TYR A 253 5.57 18.69 -10.32
CA TYR A 253 4.16 18.35 -10.50
C TYR A 253 3.60 17.49 -9.36
N SER A 254 4.38 16.62 -8.72
CA SER A 254 3.91 15.95 -7.49
C SER A 254 3.72 16.96 -6.35
N GLU A 255 4.65 17.92 -6.21
CA GLU A 255 4.51 19.05 -5.30
C GLU A 255 3.34 19.98 -5.67
N LEU A 256 2.93 20.08 -6.95
CA LEU A 256 1.75 20.84 -7.37
C LEU A 256 0.43 20.03 -7.20
N LEU A 257 0.44 18.71 -7.39
CA LEU A 257 -0.72 17.83 -7.14
C LEU A 257 -1.06 17.71 -5.65
N ALA A 258 -0.13 17.98 -4.74
CA ALA A 258 -0.45 18.12 -3.32
C ALA A 258 -1.52 19.21 -3.07
N TYR A 259 -1.52 20.28 -3.89
CA TYR A 259 -2.54 21.33 -3.88
C TYR A 259 -3.74 21.04 -4.81
N ASP A 260 -3.70 19.99 -5.63
CA ASP A 260 -4.84 19.51 -6.43
C ASP A 260 -4.64 18.07 -6.90
N LEU A 261 -5.26 17.10 -6.22
CA LEU A 261 -5.20 15.70 -6.67
C LEU A 261 -6.01 15.43 -7.94
N ASN A 262 -6.89 16.36 -8.34
CA ASN A 262 -7.86 16.21 -9.42
C ASN A 262 -7.65 17.19 -10.60
N ASP A 263 -6.70 18.14 -10.52
CA ASP A 263 -6.34 19.01 -11.65
C ASP A 263 -5.89 18.12 -12.80
N ALA A 264 -6.73 18.04 -13.82
CA ALA A 264 -6.58 17.12 -14.92
C ALA A 264 -5.43 17.50 -15.87
N LEU A 265 -5.02 18.78 -15.90
CA LEU A 265 -3.87 19.23 -16.69
C LEU A 265 -2.56 18.94 -15.97
N ILE A 266 -2.52 19.09 -14.64
CA ILE A 266 -1.36 18.70 -13.83
C ILE A 266 -1.28 17.16 -13.75
N ASN A 267 -2.40 16.43 -13.58
CA ASN A 267 -2.43 14.97 -13.68
C ASN A 267 -1.97 14.48 -15.06
N TYR A 268 -2.34 15.16 -16.15
CA TYR A 268 -1.80 14.87 -17.47
C TYR A 268 -0.28 15.04 -17.51
N LYS A 269 0.27 16.18 -17.05
CA LYS A 269 1.73 16.44 -17.13
C LYS A 269 2.54 15.59 -16.14
N MET A 270 1.99 15.28 -14.96
CA MET A 270 2.53 14.28 -14.04
C MET A 270 2.56 12.93 -14.74
N GLY A 271 1.41 12.44 -15.23
CA GLY A 271 1.30 11.16 -15.93
C GLY A 271 2.24 11.04 -17.13
N VAL A 272 2.42 12.10 -17.92
CA VAL A 272 3.41 12.12 -19.03
C VAL A 272 4.85 12.13 -18.51
N SER A 273 5.15 12.85 -17.41
CA SER A 273 6.49 12.86 -16.82
C SER A 273 6.85 11.48 -16.24
N THR A 274 5.97 10.90 -15.44
CA THR A 274 6.06 9.52 -14.93
C THR A 274 6.14 8.52 -16.08
N PHE A 275 5.37 8.67 -17.16
CA PHE A 275 5.45 7.81 -18.34
C PHE A 275 6.84 7.87 -19.01
N HIS A 276 7.51 9.03 -18.99
CA HIS A 276 8.85 9.16 -19.55
C HIS A 276 9.98 8.70 -18.60
N LEU A 277 9.77 8.75 -17.28
CA LEU A 277 10.77 8.36 -16.27
C LEU A 277 10.70 6.89 -15.87
N GLU A 278 9.50 6.38 -15.62
CA GLU A 278 9.31 5.03 -15.09
C GLU A 278 9.39 3.99 -16.19
N HIS A 279 10.22 2.96 -16.00
CA HIS A 279 10.28 1.85 -16.95
C HIS A 279 8.96 1.04 -16.95
N ASN A 280 8.32 0.87 -15.78
CA ASN A 280 6.94 0.39 -15.72
C ASN A 280 5.94 1.52 -15.99
N LYS A 281 5.52 1.65 -17.24
CA LYS A 281 4.57 2.66 -17.72
C LYS A 281 3.20 2.62 -17.02
N LEU A 282 2.82 1.53 -16.33
CA LEU A 282 1.58 1.47 -15.55
C LEU A 282 1.54 2.52 -14.42
N LYS A 283 2.68 2.93 -13.85
CA LYS A 283 2.71 3.97 -12.81
C LYS A 283 2.12 5.32 -13.28
N ALA A 284 2.13 5.58 -14.59
CA ALA A 284 1.46 6.74 -15.17
C ALA A 284 -0.06 6.58 -15.34
N LEU A 285 -0.58 5.35 -15.32
CA LEU A 285 -1.98 5.05 -15.63
C LEU A 285 -2.98 5.76 -14.71
N PRO A 286 -2.82 5.81 -13.37
CA PRO A 286 -3.78 6.48 -12.50
C PRO A 286 -3.88 7.98 -12.78
N PHE A 287 -2.73 8.64 -13.02
CA PHE A 287 -2.67 10.07 -13.35
C PHE A 287 -3.31 10.36 -14.72
N LEU A 288 -2.98 9.56 -15.75
CA LEU A 288 -3.55 9.73 -17.09
C LEU A 288 -5.04 9.36 -17.16
N GLN A 289 -5.53 8.47 -16.30
CA GLN A 289 -6.96 8.19 -16.14
C GLN A 289 -7.68 9.34 -15.43
N ARG A 290 -7.13 9.87 -14.32
CA ARG A 290 -7.67 11.07 -13.64
C ARG A 290 -7.72 12.29 -14.58
N ALA A 291 -6.71 12.45 -15.44
CA ALA A 291 -6.67 13.49 -16.45
C ALA A 291 -7.86 13.44 -17.43
N LEU A 292 -8.49 12.29 -17.67
CA LEU A 292 -9.68 12.22 -18.55
C LEU A 292 -10.95 12.82 -17.92
N ASN A 293 -10.95 13.12 -16.63
CA ASN A 293 -12.10 13.71 -15.93
C ASN A 293 -12.23 15.23 -16.14
N GLY A 294 -11.20 15.88 -16.69
CA GLY A 294 -11.15 17.33 -16.87
C GLY A 294 -11.56 17.83 -18.25
N ASN A 295 -11.99 19.09 -18.31
CA ASN A 295 -12.21 19.82 -19.56
C ASN A 295 -10.90 20.34 -20.15
N ASN A 296 -10.82 20.42 -21.48
CA ASN A 296 -9.72 21.05 -22.24
C ASN A 296 -8.32 20.43 -22.04
N ILE A 297 -8.25 19.11 -21.90
CA ILE A 297 -7.00 18.35 -21.69
C ILE A 297 -6.32 18.00 -23.04
N PRO A 298 -4.97 18.03 -23.13
CA PRO A 298 -4.24 17.62 -24.32
C PRO A 298 -4.64 16.22 -24.80
N TYR A 299 -5.02 16.13 -26.08
CA TYR A 299 -5.67 14.94 -26.63
C TYR A 299 -4.71 13.74 -26.80
N ASP A 300 -3.40 13.99 -26.74
CA ASP A 300 -2.34 12.99 -26.70
C ASP A 300 -2.30 12.19 -25.39
N VAL A 301 -3.06 12.59 -24.34
CA VAL A 301 -3.44 11.71 -23.22
C VAL A 301 -3.91 10.33 -23.69
N HIS A 302 -4.64 10.28 -24.81
CA HIS A 302 -5.12 9.03 -25.41
C HIS A 302 -4.02 8.23 -26.13
N HIS A 303 -2.93 8.87 -26.59
CA HIS A 303 -1.76 8.15 -27.09
C HIS A 303 -1.00 7.48 -25.93
N TYR A 304 -0.70 8.19 -24.84
CA TYR A 304 0.01 7.59 -23.69
C TYR A 304 -0.80 6.45 -23.05
N LEU A 305 -2.12 6.64 -22.87
CA LEU A 305 -3.02 5.56 -22.43
C LEU A 305 -3.00 4.37 -23.40
N GLY A 306 -3.01 4.63 -24.71
CA GLY A 306 -2.87 3.59 -25.74
C GLY A 306 -1.60 2.76 -25.58
N VAL A 307 -0.44 3.41 -25.41
CA VAL A 307 0.85 2.73 -25.21
C VAL A 307 0.90 1.96 -23.88
N ILE A 308 0.31 2.49 -22.80
CA ILE A 308 0.22 1.76 -21.53
C ILE A 308 -0.62 0.48 -21.69
N TYR A 309 -1.86 0.59 -22.17
CA TYR A 309 -2.71 -0.57 -22.39
C TYR A 309 -2.08 -1.58 -23.35
N HIS A 310 -1.41 -1.11 -24.41
CA HIS A 310 -0.68 -1.94 -25.36
C HIS A 310 0.45 -2.72 -24.67
N SER A 311 1.32 -2.05 -23.91
CA SER A 311 2.42 -2.69 -23.17
C SER A 311 1.95 -3.70 -22.10
N TRP A 312 0.68 -3.62 -21.69
CA TRP A 312 0.02 -4.56 -20.77
C TRP A 312 -0.85 -5.61 -21.48
N ALA A 313 -0.72 -5.75 -22.81
CA ALA A 313 -1.48 -6.64 -23.68
C ALA A 313 -3.01 -6.42 -23.67
N ASP A 314 -3.49 -5.30 -23.12
CA ASP A 314 -4.89 -4.85 -23.23
C ASP A 314 -5.10 -4.13 -24.57
N PHE A 315 -4.95 -4.91 -25.64
CA PHE A 315 -5.05 -4.45 -27.01
C PHE A 315 -6.45 -3.87 -27.35
N ALA A 316 -7.48 -4.19 -26.55
CA ALA A 316 -8.82 -3.64 -26.70
C ALA A 316 -8.92 -2.19 -26.18
N ARG A 317 -8.47 -1.91 -24.94
CA ARG A 317 -8.40 -0.53 -24.44
C ARG A 317 -7.35 0.29 -25.18
N ALA A 318 -6.25 -0.33 -25.62
CA ALA A 318 -5.25 0.31 -26.48
C ALA A 318 -5.84 0.79 -27.81
N GLU A 319 -6.56 -0.07 -28.53
CA GLU A 319 -7.21 0.31 -29.80
C GLU A 319 -8.20 1.46 -29.63
N ILE A 320 -9.02 1.43 -28.56
CA ILE A 320 -9.98 2.49 -28.25
C ILE A 320 -9.25 3.83 -27.99
N ALA A 321 -8.14 3.80 -27.23
CA ALA A 321 -7.36 4.98 -26.94
C ALA A 321 -6.65 5.53 -28.19
N PHE A 322 -5.98 4.69 -28.98
CA PHE A 322 -5.37 5.12 -30.25
C PHE A 322 -6.38 5.65 -31.27
N LYS A 323 -7.62 5.12 -31.32
CA LYS A 323 -8.71 5.70 -32.13
C LYS A 323 -9.09 7.10 -31.66
N LYS A 324 -9.31 7.31 -30.35
CA LYS A 324 -9.60 8.64 -29.78
C LYS A 324 -8.47 9.66 -29.99
N PHE A 325 -7.21 9.21 -30.02
CA PHE A 325 -6.09 10.04 -30.43
C PHE A 325 -6.18 10.41 -31.91
N LYS A 326 -6.42 9.41 -32.78
CA LYS A 326 -6.51 9.58 -34.24
C LYS A 326 -7.67 10.47 -34.71
N GLU A 327 -8.73 10.62 -33.91
CA GLU A 327 -9.82 11.60 -34.17
C GLU A 327 -9.35 13.06 -34.16
N LYS A 328 -8.22 13.38 -33.53
CA LYS A 328 -7.72 14.76 -33.35
C LYS A 328 -6.28 14.99 -33.82
N ALA A 329 -5.49 13.94 -34.00
CA ALA A 329 -4.10 14.02 -34.44
C ALA A 329 -3.95 14.53 -35.88
N THR A 330 -2.93 15.35 -36.15
CA THR A 330 -2.56 15.69 -37.53
C THR A 330 -1.96 14.49 -38.26
N PRO A 331 -2.00 14.46 -39.62
CA PRO A 331 -1.33 13.41 -40.40
C PRO A 331 0.15 13.24 -40.08
N LYS A 332 0.83 14.32 -39.67
CA LYS A 332 2.24 14.28 -39.25
C LYS A 332 2.42 13.57 -37.90
N GLU A 333 1.55 13.82 -36.93
CA GLU A 333 1.60 13.11 -35.63
C GLU A 333 1.25 11.63 -35.79
N LEU A 334 0.23 11.31 -36.60
CA LEU A 334 -0.12 9.93 -36.97
C LEU A 334 1.07 9.16 -37.57
N GLN A 335 1.81 9.80 -38.49
CA GLN A 335 3.02 9.23 -39.10
C GLN A 335 4.20 9.18 -38.11
N THR A 336 4.42 10.21 -37.29
CA THR A 336 5.57 10.30 -36.38
C THR A 336 5.46 9.30 -35.22
N LEU A 337 4.24 9.03 -34.76
CA LEU A 337 3.94 8.09 -33.68
C LEU A 337 3.49 6.71 -34.19
N ASN A 338 3.54 6.48 -35.51
CA ASN A 338 3.13 5.23 -36.17
C ASN A 338 1.76 4.68 -35.71
N ILE A 339 0.77 5.56 -35.50
CA ILE A 339 -0.52 5.21 -34.88
C ILE A 339 -1.26 4.12 -35.65
N ASP A 340 -1.17 4.11 -36.97
CA ASP A 340 -1.80 3.07 -37.79
C ASP A 340 -1.12 1.70 -37.63
N ARG A 341 0.20 1.66 -37.36
CA ARG A 341 0.92 0.43 -37.02
C ARG A 341 0.59 -0.03 -35.60
N LEU A 342 0.46 0.89 -34.64
CA LEU A 342 -0.01 0.57 -33.27
C LEU A 342 -1.45 0.03 -33.26
N LEU A 343 -2.33 0.55 -34.13
CA LEU A 343 -3.67 -0.01 -34.35
C LEU A 343 -3.63 -1.39 -35.02
N GLU A 344 -2.69 -1.63 -35.92
CA GLU A 344 -2.45 -2.96 -36.50
C GLU A 344 -1.97 -3.96 -35.44
N PHE A 345 -0.98 -3.58 -34.62
CA PHE A 345 -0.51 -4.37 -33.48
C PHE A 345 -1.63 -4.69 -32.49
N CYS A 346 -2.53 -3.73 -32.22
CA CYS A 346 -3.73 -4.01 -31.41
C CYS A 346 -4.65 -5.06 -32.06
N ASN A 347 -4.78 -5.07 -33.39
CA ASN A 347 -5.59 -6.07 -34.09
C ASN A 347 -4.92 -7.45 -34.10
N ASN A 348 -3.62 -7.51 -34.34
CA ASN A 348 -2.82 -8.73 -34.26
C ASN A 348 -2.82 -9.31 -32.83
N GLY A 349 -2.49 -8.49 -31.84
CA GLY A 349 -2.45 -8.85 -30.43
C GLY A 349 -3.79 -9.37 -29.91
N LYS A 350 -4.91 -8.69 -30.23
CA LYS A 350 -6.26 -9.18 -29.91
C LYS A 350 -6.55 -10.60 -30.43
N ILE A 351 -5.97 -11.00 -31.57
CA ILE A 351 -6.12 -12.37 -32.10
C ILE A 351 -5.18 -13.31 -31.38
N ILE A 352 -3.91 -12.92 -31.19
CA ILE A 352 -2.87 -13.79 -30.64
C ILE A 352 -3.11 -14.12 -29.15
N VAL A 353 -3.64 -13.20 -28.34
CA VAL A 353 -3.93 -13.48 -26.91
C VAL A 353 -5.16 -14.37 -26.67
N GLN A 354 -5.90 -14.75 -27.72
CA GLN A 354 -7.02 -15.70 -27.62
C GLN A 354 -6.54 -17.16 -27.56
N GLU A 355 -5.36 -17.46 -28.11
CA GLU A 355 -4.75 -18.80 -28.13
C GLU A 355 -3.47 -18.80 -27.29
N GLN A 356 -3.63 -18.85 -25.97
CA GLN A 356 -2.50 -18.77 -25.02
C GLN A 356 -1.80 -20.13 -24.86
N TYR A 357 -0.47 -20.10 -25.00
CA TYR A 357 0.40 -21.25 -24.80
C TYR A 357 0.74 -21.46 -23.31
N ASP A 358 0.76 -22.72 -22.85
CA ASP A 358 1.27 -23.10 -21.52
C ASP A 358 2.80 -23.03 -21.51
N MET A 359 3.33 -21.81 -21.36
CA MET A 359 4.76 -21.53 -21.22
C MET A 359 5.16 -21.58 -19.73
N GLU A 360 6.07 -22.49 -19.38
CA GLU A 360 6.67 -22.57 -18.04
C GLU A 360 8.11 -22.05 -18.08
N ILE A 361 8.43 -21.04 -17.26
CA ILE A 361 9.78 -20.47 -17.16
C ILE A 361 10.60 -21.28 -16.15
N ILE A 362 11.75 -21.79 -16.62
CA ILE A 362 12.72 -22.54 -15.82
C ILE A 362 13.71 -21.58 -15.15
N SER A 363 14.15 -20.52 -15.86
CA SER A 363 15.06 -19.51 -15.32
C SER A 363 15.08 -18.22 -16.15
N LYS A 364 15.37 -17.08 -15.52
CA LYS A 364 15.71 -15.80 -16.18
C LYS A 364 17.13 -15.39 -15.79
N THR A 365 17.92 -14.87 -16.73
CA THR A 365 19.27 -14.33 -16.48
C THR A 365 19.58 -13.16 -17.40
N THR A 366 20.20 -12.08 -16.91
CA THR A 366 20.51 -10.89 -17.72
C THR A 366 21.35 -11.22 -18.97
N ALA A 367 20.90 -10.76 -20.15
CA ALA A 367 21.51 -11.03 -21.45
C ALA A 367 22.19 -9.77 -22.00
N ASN A 368 23.51 -9.84 -22.23
CA ASN A 368 24.22 -8.77 -22.91
C ASN A 368 24.19 -9.00 -24.42
N ILE A 369 23.28 -8.30 -25.12
CA ILE A 369 23.06 -8.44 -26.57
C ILE A 369 24.30 -8.13 -27.41
N SER A 370 25.23 -7.29 -26.95
CA SER A 370 26.49 -7.03 -27.68
C SER A 370 27.46 -8.23 -27.71
N LYS A 371 27.12 -9.28 -26.96
CA LYS A 371 27.87 -10.53 -26.83
C LYS A 371 26.92 -11.72 -26.96
N LEU A 372 25.95 -11.63 -27.87
CA LEU A 372 24.85 -12.59 -28.05
C LEU A 372 25.32 -14.06 -28.12
N ASN A 373 26.42 -14.31 -28.84
CA ASN A 373 27.07 -15.62 -28.96
C ASN A 373 27.70 -16.18 -27.66
N LYS A 374 27.70 -15.40 -26.57
CA LYS A 374 28.16 -15.80 -25.23
C LYS A 374 27.02 -15.83 -24.20
N VAL A 375 25.80 -15.47 -24.59
CA VAL A 375 24.60 -15.50 -23.73
C VAL A 375 24.07 -16.94 -23.58
N PHE A 376 24.10 -17.73 -24.65
CA PHE A 376 23.52 -19.08 -24.67
C PHE A 376 24.46 -20.16 -24.10
N PRO A 377 23.92 -21.26 -23.53
CA PRO A 377 24.72 -22.40 -23.07
C PRO A 377 25.57 -23.05 -24.19
N LYS A 378 26.71 -23.63 -23.78
CA LYS A 378 27.73 -24.18 -24.70
C LYS A 378 27.25 -25.44 -25.43
N GLU A 379 26.25 -26.12 -24.88
CA GLU A 379 25.64 -27.33 -25.40
C GLU A 379 24.72 -27.05 -26.60
N ILE A 380 24.38 -25.76 -26.83
CA ILE A 380 23.27 -25.35 -27.69
C ILE A 380 23.74 -24.51 -28.88
N ASN A 381 24.63 -23.53 -28.70
CA ASN A 381 24.90 -22.52 -29.74
C ASN A 381 26.37 -22.06 -29.86
N LYS A 382 27.32 -22.85 -29.34
CA LYS A 382 28.71 -22.39 -29.08
C LYS A 382 29.47 -21.84 -30.30
N ASP A 383 29.25 -22.40 -31.49
CA ASP A 383 30.07 -22.13 -32.69
C ASP A 383 29.23 -21.77 -33.95
N ASN A 384 27.89 -21.66 -33.82
CA ASN A 384 26.97 -21.40 -34.95
C ASN A 384 26.45 -19.96 -35.03
N LEU A 385 26.17 -19.31 -33.88
CA LEU A 385 25.80 -17.89 -33.82
C LEU A 385 27.06 -17.02 -33.85
N LEU A 386 27.19 -16.20 -34.89
CA LEU A 386 28.40 -15.45 -35.22
C LEU A 386 28.09 -13.96 -35.36
N GLU A 387 29.04 -13.12 -34.98
CA GLU A 387 29.04 -11.70 -35.36
C GLU A 387 29.41 -11.58 -36.84
N LYS A 388 28.80 -10.62 -37.53
CA LYS A 388 28.96 -10.44 -38.98
C LYS A 388 30.38 -9.99 -39.36
N THR A 389 31.12 -10.88 -40.03
CA THR A 389 32.50 -10.60 -40.46
C THR A 389 32.55 -9.79 -41.75
N ALA A 390 33.67 -9.11 -41.99
CA ALA A 390 33.86 -8.18 -43.11
C ALA A 390 33.57 -8.74 -44.52
N PHE A 391 33.58 -10.07 -44.71
CA PHE A 391 33.17 -10.69 -45.98
C PHE A 391 31.66 -10.57 -46.27
N PHE A 392 30.83 -10.55 -45.22
CA PHE A 392 29.37 -10.54 -45.33
C PHE A 392 28.76 -9.13 -45.20
N ILE A 393 29.51 -8.16 -44.66
CA ILE A 393 29.08 -6.76 -44.48
C ILE A 393 28.76 -6.13 -45.85
N SER A 394 27.56 -5.59 -46.01
CA SER A 394 27.18 -4.81 -47.19
C SER A 394 27.68 -3.36 -47.09
N PRO A 395 27.72 -2.61 -48.21
CA PRO A 395 28.04 -1.18 -48.19
C PRO A 395 27.07 -0.34 -47.32
N ILE A 396 25.84 -0.82 -47.12
CA ILE A 396 24.86 -0.18 -46.24
C ILE A 396 25.10 -0.58 -44.78
N ASP A 397 25.42 -1.85 -44.51
CA ASP A 397 25.80 -2.30 -43.16
C ASP A 397 27.02 -1.53 -42.63
N GLU A 398 28.06 -1.35 -43.46
CA GLU A 398 29.26 -0.56 -43.14
C GLU A 398 28.93 0.92 -42.87
N LYS A 399 28.01 1.50 -43.65
CA LYS A 399 27.51 2.87 -43.45
C LYS A 399 26.73 3.01 -42.13
N LYS A 400 25.95 1.99 -41.75
CA LYS A 400 25.10 1.97 -40.54
C LYS A 400 25.90 1.71 -39.26
N LYS A 401 27.01 0.95 -39.35
CA LYS A 401 27.90 0.60 -38.22
C LYS A 401 27.22 -0.14 -37.06
N GLU A 402 26.16 -0.87 -37.37
CA GLU A 402 25.43 -1.72 -36.41
C GLU A 402 26.13 -3.08 -36.26
N GLN A 403 26.12 -3.64 -35.04
CA GLN A 403 26.60 -5.01 -34.80
C GLN A 403 25.52 -6.00 -35.26
N LEU A 404 25.76 -6.65 -36.40
CA LEU A 404 24.80 -7.57 -37.02
C LEU A 404 25.17 -9.03 -36.75
N TRP A 405 24.15 -9.90 -36.73
CA TRP A 405 24.29 -11.32 -36.38
C TRP A 405 24.04 -12.23 -37.58
N MET A 406 24.74 -13.37 -37.58
CA MET A 406 24.64 -14.45 -38.55
C MET A 406 24.50 -15.80 -37.83
N PHE A 407 23.83 -16.75 -38.47
CA PHE A 407 23.68 -18.12 -37.99
C PHE A 407 24.12 -19.12 -39.06
N LYS A 408 25.11 -19.95 -38.73
CA LYS A 408 25.61 -21.03 -39.59
C LYS A 408 24.81 -22.30 -39.34
N THR A 409 24.20 -22.86 -40.38
CA THR A 409 23.47 -24.14 -40.33
C THR A 409 24.40 -25.33 -40.54
N ILE A 410 23.98 -26.52 -40.10
CA ILE A 410 24.71 -27.78 -40.32
C ILE A 410 24.75 -28.13 -41.83
N GLN A 411 23.75 -27.65 -42.57
CA GLN A 411 23.57 -27.77 -44.01
C GLN A 411 24.56 -26.88 -44.81
N ASN A 412 25.44 -26.14 -44.13
CA ASN A 412 26.39 -25.18 -44.70
C ASN A 412 25.70 -24.00 -45.41
N GLU A 413 24.59 -23.54 -44.83
CA GLU A 413 24.00 -22.23 -45.11
C GLU A 413 24.50 -21.24 -44.04
N MET A 414 24.71 -19.98 -44.44
CA MET A 414 24.93 -18.86 -43.53
C MET A 414 23.75 -17.92 -43.68
N ILE A 415 22.83 -17.91 -42.71
CA ILE A 415 21.76 -16.92 -42.66
C ILE A 415 22.29 -15.70 -41.93
N GLN A 416 22.06 -14.50 -42.48
CA GLN A 416 22.63 -13.25 -41.98
C GLN A 416 21.62 -12.11 -42.03
N THR A 417 21.69 -11.24 -41.02
CA THR A 417 20.94 -9.98 -40.96
C THR A 417 21.69 -8.91 -41.78
N SER A 418 21.00 -8.13 -42.61
CA SER A 418 21.62 -7.05 -43.41
C SER A 418 20.60 -6.00 -43.85
N TYR A 419 21.05 -4.75 -44.04
CA TYR A 419 20.29 -3.73 -44.78
C TYR A 419 20.34 -3.93 -46.31
N GLY A 420 20.85 -5.06 -46.79
CA GLY A 420 20.95 -5.36 -48.22
C GLY A 420 21.89 -4.43 -48.97
N LEU A 421 21.65 -4.24 -50.27
CA LEU A 421 22.45 -3.37 -51.14
C LEU A 421 21.85 -1.98 -51.36
N THR A 422 20.64 -1.72 -50.85
CA THR A 422 19.85 -0.51 -51.09
C THR A 422 19.06 -0.14 -49.84
N GLU A 423 19.05 1.14 -49.46
CA GLU A 423 18.32 1.66 -48.27
C GLU A 423 16.79 1.76 -48.50
N SER A 424 16.17 0.73 -49.08
CA SER A 424 14.74 0.68 -49.43
C SER A 424 13.85 0.11 -48.33
N ASN A 425 14.38 -0.84 -47.55
CA ASN A 425 13.67 -1.59 -46.50
C ASN A 425 14.37 -1.42 -45.14
N GLY A 426 13.85 -2.06 -44.10
CA GLY A 426 14.59 -2.30 -42.86
C GLY A 426 15.71 -3.34 -43.02
N LYS A 427 16.05 -4.02 -41.92
CA LYS A 427 16.96 -5.17 -41.93
C LYS A 427 16.25 -6.39 -42.50
N ASP A 428 16.82 -6.94 -43.56
CA ASP A 428 16.38 -8.16 -44.24
C ASP A 428 17.20 -9.37 -43.76
N LEU A 429 16.61 -10.57 -43.84
CA LEU A 429 17.37 -11.82 -43.75
C LEU A 429 17.83 -12.30 -45.14
N PHE A 430 19.11 -12.66 -45.23
CA PHE A 430 19.73 -13.23 -46.43
C PHE A 430 20.41 -14.57 -46.11
N VAL A 431 20.60 -15.40 -47.12
CA VAL A 431 21.35 -16.67 -47.05
C VAL A 431 22.51 -16.71 -48.05
N ASN A 432 23.64 -17.22 -47.59
CA ASN A 432 24.77 -17.61 -48.43
C ASN A 432 25.00 -19.12 -48.31
N PHE A 433 25.40 -19.79 -49.39
CA PHE A 433 25.67 -21.23 -49.41
C PHE A 433 27.17 -21.47 -49.50
N LEU A 434 27.71 -22.46 -48.80
CA LEU A 434 29.11 -22.82 -48.91
C LEU A 434 29.39 -23.52 -50.25
N ILE A 435 30.35 -22.99 -51.02
CA ILE A 435 30.72 -23.52 -52.35
C ILE A 435 31.97 -24.43 -52.25
N GLY A 436 32.79 -24.28 -51.21
CA GLY A 436 33.89 -25.20 -50.90
C GLY A 436 35.09 -24.52 -50.23
N GLY A 437 35.75 -25.23 -49.31
CA GLY A 437 36.67 -24.60 -48.35
C GLY A 437 35.93 -23.54 -47.54
N ASP A 438 36.53 -22.38 -47.32
CA ASP A 438 35.90 -21.25 -46.63
C ASP A 438 35.10 -20.30 -47.58
N LYS A 439 34.84 -20.71 -48.83
CA LYS A 439 34.21 -19.86 -49.84
C LYS A 439 32.68 -19.98 -49.83
N TRP A 440 32.02 -18.84 -49.70
CA TRP A 440 30.56 -18.70 -49.71
C TRP A 440 30.05 -18.08 -51.01
N SER A 441 28.78 -18.32 -51.34
CA SER A 441 28.08 -17.65 -52.43
C SER A 441 27.89 -16.15 -52.15
N ILE A 442 27.46 -15.40 -53.17
CA ILE A 442 26.78 -14.12 -52.95
C ILE A 442 25.50 -14.34 -52.11
N PRO A 443 25.05 -13.35 -51.33
CA PRO A 443 23.81 -13.45 -50.55
C PRO A 443 22.58 -13.49 -51.46
N LYS A 444 21.54 -14.21 -51.02
CA LYS A 444 20.18 -14.20 -51.59
C LYS A 444 19.18 -13.85 -50.48
N THR A 445 18.11 -13.12 -50.77
CA THR A 445 17.01 -12.92 -49.80
C THR A 445 16.37 -14.26 -49.41
N LEU A 446 15.82 -14.37 -48.19
CA LEU A 446 14.95 -15.49 -47.80
C LEU A 446 13.54 -15.41 -48.42
N GLY A 447 13.18 -14.30 -49.07
CA GLY A 447 11.94 -14.12 -49.82
C GLY A 447 10.77 -13.56 -49.00
N GLU A 448 9.71 -13.14 -49.70
CA GLU A 448 8.53 -12.42 -49.18
C GLU A 448 7.68 -13.21 -48.15
N HIS A 449 8.02 -14.47 -47.88
CA HIS A 449 7.41 -15.26 -46.81
C HIS A 449 8.11 -15.11 -45.45
N ILE A 450 9.32 -14.56 -45.45
CA ILE A 450 10.16 -14.30 -44.28
C ILE A 450 10.43 -12.81 -44.14
N ASN A 451 10.90 -12.19 -45.22
CA ASN A 451 11.29 -10.78 -45.27
C ASN A 451 10.07 -9.87 -45.53
N THR A 452 10.08 -8.68 -44.92
CA THR A 452 8.99 -7.70 -44.98
C THR A 452 9.55 -6.29 -45.25
N PRO A 453 8.71 -5.22 -45.29
CA PRO A 453 9.22 -3.85 -45.32
C PRO A 453 9.90 -3.38 -44.01
N TYR A 454 9.77 -4.15 -42.93
CA TYR A 454 10.22 -3.79 -41.57
C TYR A 454 11.60 -4.43 -41.25
N ASN A 455 11.95 -4.61 -39.97
CA ASN A 455 13.17 -5.32 -39.59
C ASN A 455 12.89 -6.79 -39.25
N GLU A 456 13.59 -7.69 -39.93
CA GLU A 456 13.82 -9.08 -39.55
C GLU A 456 15.24 -9.28 -38.98
N GLY A 457 15.42 -10.33 -38.16
CA GLY A 457 16.74 -10.66 -37.63
C GLY A 457 16.76 -11.94 -36.78
N TYR A 458 17.88 -12.15 -36.09
CA TYR A 458 18.04 -13.13 -35.02
C TYR A 458 17.62 -14.57 -35.38
N ALA A 459 17.98 -15.00 -36.60
CA ALA A 459 17.65 -16.32 -37.12
C ALA A 459 18.36 -17.47 -36.37
N TYR A 460 17.62 -18.57 -36.19
CA TYR A 460 18.11 -19.89 -35.78
C TYR A 460 17.45 -20.95 -36.66
N VAL A 461 18.21 -21.96 -37.10
CA VAL A 461 17.68 -23.09 -37.89
C VAL A 461 17.94 -24.39 -37.14
N THR A 462 16.92 -25.26 -37.08
CA THR A 462 17.00 -26.56 -36.41
C THR A 462 18.03 -27.49 -37.08
N PRO A 463 18.60 -28.48 -36.36
CA PRO A 463 19.66 -29.35 -36.89
C PRO A 463 19.30 -30.12 -38.18
N ASP A 464 18.02 -30.39 -38.42
CA ASP A 464 17.51 -31.01 -39.65
C ASP A 464 17.48 -30.08 -40.87
N GLY A 465 17.62 -28.76 -40.66
CA GLY A 465 17.53 -27.73 -41.68
C GLY A 465 16.10 -27.37 -42.09
N LYS A 466 15.06 -27.92 -41.45
CA LYS A 466 13.65 -27.83 -41.93
C LYS A 466 12.78 -26.83 -41.18
N THR A 467 13.19 -26.34 -40.00
CA THR A 467 12.54 -25.24 -39.29
C THR A 467 13.47 -24.03 -39.13
N LEU A 468 12.97 -22.85 -39.50
CA LEU A 468 13.58 -21.55 -39.21
C LEU A 468 12.78 -20.86 -38.09
N TYR A 469 13.46 -20.44 -37.05
CA TYR A 469 12.98 -19.45 -36.09
C TYR A 469 13.69 -18.12 -36.38
N PHE A 470 12.97 -17.01 -36.33
CA PHE A 470 13.53 -15.67 -36.52
C PHE A 470 12.67 -14.64 -35.77
N ALA A 471 13.13 -13.39 -35.69
CA ALA A 471 12.34 -12.30 -35.14
C ALA A 471 12.00 -11.25 -36.21
N SER A 472 10.84 -10.59 -36.09
CA SER A 472 10.35 -9.62 -37.07
C SER A 472 9.47 -8.55 -36.42
N GLU A 473 9.68 -7.29 -36.81
CA GLU A 473 8.76 -6.16 -36.59
C GLU A 473 7.59 -6.14 -37.61
N GLY A 474 7.60 -7.08 -38.55
CA GLY A 474 6.68 -7.24 -39.67
C GLY A 474 5.56 -8.25 -39.41
N HIS A 475 5.11 -8.92 -40.47
CA HIS A 475 4.03 -9.92 -40.47
C HIS A 475 2.84 -9.47 -39.60
N ASN A 476 2.33 -10.35 -38.73
CA ASN A 476 1.31 -10.05 -37.73
C ASN A 476 1.90 -9.89 -36.31
N THR A 477 3.00 -9.14 -36.14
CA THR A 477 3.54 -8.84 -34.79
C THR A 477 2.50 -8.15 -33.90
N MET A 478 2.55 -8.42 -32.59
CA MET A 478 1.76 -7.72 -31.57
C MET A 478 2.49 -6.53 -30.91
N GLY A 479 3.76 -6.28 -31.27
CA GLY A 479 4.61 -5.33 -30.55
C GLY A 479 5.86 -4.93 -31.32
N GLY A 480 7.02 -5.04 -30.68
CA GLY A 480 8.32 -4.81 -31.32
C GLY A 480 8.70 -5.99 -32.21
N LEU A 481 9.88 -6.54 -31.95
CA LEU A 481 10.27 -7.83 -32.51
C LEU A 481 9.40 -8.95 -31.92
N ASP A 482 8.57 -9.59 -32.74
CA ASP A 482 7.92 -10.86 -32.39
C ASP A 482 8.72 -12.04 -32.95
N ILE A 483 8.71 -13.19 -32.27
CA ILE A 483 9.31 -14.44 -32.75
C ILE A 483 8.35 -15.11 -33.75
N PHE A 484 8.89 -15.49 -34.90
CA PHE A 484 8.20 -16.23 -35.95
C PHE A 484 8.90 -17.55 -36.24
N LYS A 485 8.09 -18.53 -36.67
CA LYS A 485 8.51 -19.83 -37.17
C LYS A 485 8.12 -20.00 -38.63
N SER A 486 9.01 -20.54 -39.44
CA SER A 486 8.73 -21.04 -40.78
C SER A 486 9.29 -22.45 -40.97
N THR A 487 8.77 -23.17 -41.96
CA THR A 487 9.21 -24.53 -42.31
C THR A 487 9.34 -24.70 -43.82
N ARG A 488 10.17 -25.64 -44.25
CA ARG A 488 10.32 -26.10 -45.65
C ARG A 488 10.35 -27.63 -45.67
N ASN A 489 9.83 -28.28 -46.71
CA ASN A 489 9.81 -29.75 -46.72
C ASN A 489 11.21 -30.30 -46.95
N GLU A 490 11.98 -29.69 -47.86
CA GLU A 490 13.38 -30.03 -48.11
C GLU A 490 14.29 -28.80 -48.11
N ILE A 491 15.58 -29.03 -47.85
CA ILE A 491 16.60 -27.96 -47.68
C ILE A 491 16.75 -27.10 -48.94
N THR A 492 16.45 -27.64 -50.13
CA THR A 492 16.50 -26.91 -51.40
C THR A 492 15.25 -26.08 -51.71
N GLU A 493 14.19 -26.21 -50.91
CA GLU A 493 12.97 -25.42 -51.09
C GLU A 493 13.07 -24.05 -50.42
N PRO A 494 12.33 -23.03 -50.91
CA PRO A 494 12.16 -21.78 -50.17
C PRO A 494 11.43 -22.03 -48.85
N TRP A 495 11.64 -21.14 -47.88
CA TRP A 495 10.88 -21.15 -46.63
C TRP A 495 9.40 -20.85 -46.89
N GLY A 496 8.51 -21.61 -46.23
CA GLY A 496 7.08 -21.36 -46.25
C GLY A 496 6.70 -20.07 -45.50
N LYS A 497 5.39 -19.78 -45.47
CA LYS A 497 4.85 -18.62 -44.74
C LYS A 497 5.31 -18.62 -43.27
N ALA A 498 5.70 -17.46 -42.76
CA ALA A 498 5.93 -17.25 -41.34
C ALA A 498 4.64 -17.40 -40.50
N PHE A 499 4.77 -17.98 -39.31
CA PHE A 499 3.75 -18.12 -38.28
C PHE A 499 4.26 -17.47 -36.99
N ASN A 500 3.47 -16.57 -36.41
CA ASN A 500 3.76 -15.97 -35.10
C ASN A 500 3.79 -17.06 -34.02
N MET A 501 4.76 -17.04 -33.11
CA MET A 501 4.90 -18.05 -32.05
C MET A 501 3.82 -17.98 -30.95
N GLY A 502 3.09 -16.87 -30.85
CA GLY A 502 1.92 -16.74 -29.98
C GLY A 502 2.22 -16.21 -28.58
N TYR A 503 1.18 -15.77 -27.86
CA TYR A 503 1.30 -15.33 -26.47
C TYR A 503 1.38 -16.55 -25.53
N PRO A 504 2.24 -16.57 -24.50
CA PRO A 504 3.16 -15.52 -24.06
C PRO A 504 4.62 -15.68 -24.54
N ILE A 505 4.89 -16.48 -25.58
CA ILE A 505 6.24 -16.57 -26.16
C ILE A 505 6.64 -15.21 -26.75
N ASN A 506 5.69 -14.58 -27.44
CA ASN A 506 5.72 -13.20 -27.88
C ASN A 506 4.94 -12.30 -26.92
N SER A 507 5.19 -11.00 -26.96
CA SER A 507 4.65 -10.00 -26.05
C SER A 507 4.62 -8.61 -26.70
N PRO A 508 4.04 -7.57 -26.05
CA PRO A 508 4.08 -6.19 -26.56
C PRO A 508 5.47 -5.54 -26.67
N TYR A 509 6.53 -6.26 -26.36
CA TYR A 509 7.92 -5.80 -26.22
C TYR A 509 8.79 -6.37 -27.36
N ASP A 510 10.10 -6.51 -27.18
CA ASP A 510 10.98 -7.22 -28.11
C ASP A 510 11.28 -8.63 -27.60
N ASP A 511 11.00 -9.63 -28.42
CA ASP A 511 11.22 -11.06 -28.22
C ASP A 511 11.97 -11.65 -29.42
N PHE A 512 13.15 -12.26 -29.20
CA PHE A 512 13.99 -12.74 -30.30
C PHE A 512 14.98 -13.85 -29.93
N MET A 513 15.68 -14.38 -30.94
CA MET A 513 16.67 -15.46 -30.84
C MET A 513 16.10 -16.68 -30.10
N PHE A 514 15.00 -17.23 -30.63
CA PHE A 514 14.39 -18.45 -30.12
C PHE A 514 15.19 -19.68 -30.54
N VAL A 515 15.70 -20.42 -29.57
CA VAL A 515 16.63 -21.54 -29.73
C VAL A 515 16.12 -22.74 -28.92
N PRO A 516 15.44 -23.72 -29.53
CA PRO A 516 15.12 -24.99 -28.86
C PRO A 516 16.39 -25.79 -28.53
N ASN A 517 16.32 -26.61 -27.49
CA ASN A 517 17.36 -27.57 -27.14
C ASN A 517 17.33 -28.81 -28.07
N GLN A 518 18.30 -29.71 -27.93
CA GLN A 518 18.49 -30.83 -28.89
C GLN A 518 17.36 -31.88 -28.89
N ASN A 519 16.58 -32.01 -27.81
CA ASN A 519 15.45 -32.95 -27.73
C ASN A 519 14.08 -32.29 -27.95
N GLY A 520 14.01 -30.96 -28.06
CA GLY A 520 12.76 -30.23 -28.26
C GLY A 520 11.86 -30.15 -27.03
N GLU A 521 12.39 -30.39 -25.82
CA GLU A 521 11.65 -30.29 -24.55
C GLU A 521 11.83 -28.93 -23.86
N GLU A 522 12.86 -28.17 -24.21
CA GLU A 522 13.16 -26.85 -23.64
C GLU A 522 13.57 -25.88 -24.75
N ALA A 523 13.40 -24.58 -24.50
CA ALA A 523 13.88 -23.53 -25.39
C ALA A 523 14.45 -22.34 -24.62
N TYR A 524 15.24 -21.55 -25.33
CA TYR A 524 15.79 -20.30 -24.87
C TYR A 524 15.33 -19.18 -25.81
N PHE A 525 14.97 -18.02 -25.26
CA PHE A 525 14.76 -16.80 -26.06
C PHE A 525 15.21 -15.58 -25.26
N ILE A 526 15.35 -14.44 -25.91
CA ILE A 526 15.77 -13.18 -25.28
C ILE A 526 14.63 -12.18 -25.36
N SER A 527 14.39 -11.46 -24.26
CA SER A 527 13.34 -10.45 -24.16
C SER A 527 13.76 -9.25 -23.31
N ASN A 528 13.23 -8.06 -23.60
CA ASN A 528 13.29 -6.89 -22.71
C ASN A 528 11.98 -6.67 -21.91
N ARG A 529 11.00 -7.58 -22.04
CA ARG A 529 9.69 -7.47 -21.37
C ARG A 529 9.82 -7.22 -19.87
N ARG A 530 9.00 -6.31 -19.36
CA ARG A 530 8.82 -6.01 -17.91
C ARG A 530 10.11 -5.64 -17.13
N ASN A 531 11.28 -5.49 -17.77
CA ASN A 531 12.52 -5.19 -17.06
C ASN A 531 12.56 -3.71 -16.62
N VAL A 532 12.82 -3.47 -15.34
CA VAL A 532 12.89 -2.13 -14.71
C VAL A 532 14.17 -1.36 -15.10
N THR A 533 15.04 -1.91 -15.96
CA THR A 533 16.35 -1.32 -16.29
C THR A 533 16.69 -1.31 -17.80
N GLU A 534 15.70 -1.53 -18.68
CA GLU A 534 15.88 -1.67 -20.15
C GLU A 534 16.87 -2.76 -20.61
N ASN A 535 17.39 -3.56 -19.68
CA ASN A 535 18.24 -4.70 -20.01
C ASN A 535 17.43 -5.86 -20.59
N TYR A 536 18.02 -6.56 -21.55
CA TYR A 536 17.50 -7.84 -22.02
C TYR A 536 17.78 -8.95 -21.00
N GLU A 537 16.91 -9.94 -20.96
CA GLU A 537 17.10 -11.19 -20.22
C GLU A 537 17.01 -12.39 -21.17
N LEU A 538 17.81 -13.41 -20.89
CA LEU A 538 17.67 -14.74 -21.44
C LEU A 538 16.63 -15.51 -20.61
N TYR A 539 15.53 -15.86 -21.25
CA TYR A 539 14.48 -16.73 -20.74
C TYR A 539 14.84 -18.17 -21.11
N LYS A 540 14.91 -19.08 -20.13
CA LYS A 540 14.83 -20.53 -20.37
C LYS A 540 13.41 -20.98 -20.05
N ILE A 541 12.78 -21.68 -20.98
CA ILE A 541 11.42 -22.22 -20.84
C ILE A 541 11.40 -23.72 -21.15
N LYS A 542 10.38 -24.43 -20.66
CA LYS A 542 9.95 -25.68 -21.31
C LYS A 542 9.36 -25.35 -22.67
N MET A 543 9.54 -26.22 -23.66
CA MET A 543 8.91 -26.05 -24.96
C MET A 543 7.38 -26.06 -24.77
N PRO A 544 6.69 -24.97 -25.12
CA PRO A 544 5.30 -24.79 -24.74
C PRO A 544 4.41 -25.75 -25.53
N LYS A 545 3.42 -26.31 -24.82
CA LYS A 545 2.42 -27.22 -25.40
C LYS A 545 1.44 -26.42 -26.26
N PRO A 546 0.80 -27.06 -27.26
CA PRO A 546 -0.27 -26.42 -28.03
C PRO A 546 -1.34 -25.82 -27.12
N PRO A 547 -1.95 -24.68 -27.50
CA PRO A 547 -2.93 -23.99 -26.68
C PRO A 547 -4.09 -24.92 -26.31
N LEU A 548 -4.33 -25.06 -25.00
CA LEU A 548 -5.49 -25.81 -24.50
C LEU A 548 -6.75 -24.99 -24.69
N THR A 549 -7.89 -25.65 -24.93
CA THR A 549 -9.20 -24.99 -24.94
C THR A 549 -9.41 -24.27 -23.60
N LEU A 550 -9.50 -22.94 -23.63
CA LEU A 550 -9.62 -22.13 -22.43
C LEU A 550 -10.89 -22.47 -21.66
N THR A 551 -10.73 -22.77 -20.38
CA THR A 551 -11.85 -22.99 -19.46
C THR A 551 -12.49 -21.64 -19.12
N ILE A 552 -13.78 -21.53 -19.41
CA ILE A 552 -14.59 -20.34 -19.15
C ILE A 552 -15.03 -20.34 -17.69
N ILE A 553 -14.71 -19.28 -16.96
CA ILE A 553 -15.20 -19.00 -15.61
C ILE A 553 -16.24 -17.88 -15.71
N LYS A 554 -17.48 -18.18 -15.32
CA LYS A 554 -18.56 -17.21 -15.12
C LYS A 554 -18.57 -16.80 -13.65
N GLY A 555 -17.82 -15.74 -13.35
CA GLY A 555 -17.65 -15.26 -12.01
C GLY A 555 -18.55 -14.08 -11.66
N HIS A 556 -18.70 -13.85 -10.36
CA HIS A 556 -19.37 -12.68 -9.80
C HIS A 556 -18.44 -12.02 -8.78
N PHE A 557 -18.33 -10.69 -8.82
CA PHE A 557 -17.62 -9.87 -7.85
C PHE A 557 -18.61 -9.02 -7.08
N MET A 558 -18.48 -8.97 -5.76
CA MET A 558 -19.13 -7.94 -4.96
C MET A 558 -18.30 -7.59 -3.73
N THR A 559 -18.32 -6.34 -3.30
CA THR A 559 -17.96 -6.05 -1.90
C THR A 559 -19.11 -6.50 -0.98
N GLN A 560 -18.80 -6.80 0.29
CA GLN A 560 -19.77 -7.12 1.34
C GLN A 560 -19.90 -5.96 2.33
N ASP A 561 -19.78 -4.73 1.80
CA ASP A 561 -20.11 -3.49 2.51
C ASP A 561 -21.64 -3.31 2.61
N SER A 562 -22.07 -2.26 3.33
CA SER A 562 -23.49 -1.89 3.50
C SER A 562 -24.21 -1.57 2.18
N ILE A 563 -23.46 -1.11 1.17
CA ILE A 563 -23.87 -1.07 -0.24
C ILE A 563 -22.74 -1.78 -1.00
N PRO A 564 -22.99 -2.98 -1.57
CA PRO A 564 -22.01 -3.67 -2.39
C PRO A 564 -21.59 -2.83 -3.60
N ASP A 565 -20.28 -2.65 -3.78
CA ASP A 565 -19.75 -2.27 -5.08
C ASP A 565 -19.50 -3.50 -5.95
N PHE A 566 -19.62 -3.29 -7.26
CA PHE A 566 -19.60 -4.29 -8.30
C PHE A 566 -18.52 -4.02 -9.37
N GLU A 567 -17.67 -2.99 -9.19
CA GLU A 567 -16.70 -2.52 -10.18
C GLU A 567 -15.25 -2.76 -9.72
N ALA A 568 -14.65 -3.83 -10.25
CA ALA A 568 -13.28 -4.23 -10.03
C ALA A 568 -12.56 -4.54 -11.35
N THR A 569 -11.24 -4.33 -11.34
CA THR A 569 -10.31 -4.78 -12.38
C THR A 569 -9.51 -5.95 -11.82
N ILE A 570 -9.74 -7.15 -12.35
CA ILE A 570 -9.05 -8.39 -11.97
C ILE A 570 -7.93 -8.63 -12.99
N THR A 571 -6.72 -8.22 -12.66
CA THR A 571 -5.50 -8.53 -13.42
C THR A 571 -5.04 -9.93 -13.06
N VAL A 572 -5.07 -10.86 -14.01
CA VAL A 572 -4.73 -12.27 -13.77
C VAL A 572 -3.33 -12.57 -14.30
N TYR A 573 -2.40 -12.90 -13.40
CA TYR A 573 -1.05 -13.36 -13.74
C TYR A 573 -0.96 -14.88 -13.68
N ASN A 574 -0.26 -15.52 -14.62
CA ASN A 574 0.05 -16.96 -14.60
C ASN A 574 1.30 -17.20 -13.74
N THR A 575 1.22 -18.04 -12.70
CA THR A 575 2.35 -18.22 -11.77
C THR A 575 3.55 -18.98 -12.37
N ASN A 576 3.36 -19.66 -13.50
CA ASN A 576 4.42 -20.44 -14.17
C ASN A 576 5.39 -19.56 -14.98
N ASN A 577 5.00 -18.30 -15.28
CA ASN A 577 5.77 -17.39 -16.14
C ASN A 577 5.68 -15.90 -15.76
N GLN A 578 4.82 -15.54 -14.79
CA GLN A 578 4.55 -14.17 -14.33
C GLN A 578 3.86 -13.27 -15.39
N GLU A 579 3.29 -13.87 -16.44
CA GLU A 579 2.64 -13.15 -17.55
C GLU A 579 1.16 -12.91 -17.30
N ILE A 580 0.58 -11.90 -17.95
CA ILE A 580 -0.83 -11.51 -17.75
C ILE A 580 -1.70 -12.35 -18.68
N ALA A 581 -2.43 -13.31 -18.12
CA ALA A 581 -3.40 -14.12 -18.85
C ALA A 581 -4.68 -13.35 -19.19
N GLY A 582 -4.90 -12.19 -18.57
CA GLY A 582 -5.88 -11.20 -18.98
C GLY A 582 -6.17 -10.17 -17.90
N ILE A 583 -6.80 -9.05 -18.30
CA ILE A 583 -7.29 -8.02 -17.38
C ILE A 583 -8.82 -7.98 -17.49
N TYR A 584 -9.49 -8.55 -16.50
CA TYR A 584 -10.93 -8.81 -16.52
C TYR A 584 -11.65 -7.78 -15.67
N ASN A 585 -12.36 -6.86 -16.33
CA ASN A 585 -13.18 -5.86 -15.66
C ASN A 585 -14.57 -6.44 -15.38
N THR A 586 -15.09 -6.22 -14.16
CA THR A 586 -16.42 -6.70 -13.76
C THR A 586 -17.50 -5.75 -14.26
N ASN A 587 -18.73 -6.26 -14.45
CA ASN A 587 -19.85 -5.40 -14.81
C ASN A 587 -20.25 -4.51 -13.63
N SER A 588 -19.96 -3.21 -13.71
CA SER A 588 -20.12 -2.23 -12.62
C SER A 588 -21.54 -2.04 -12.09
N ASN A 589 -22.55 -2.62 -12.76
CA ASN A 589 -23.93 -2.67 -12.29
C ASN A 589 -24.25 -3.95 -11.50
N ASN A 590 -23.63 -5.10 -11.83
CA ASN A 590 -24.08 -6.42 -11.36
C ASN A 590 -22.98 -7.46 -11.07
N GLY A 591 -21.72 -7.06 -10.99
CA GLY A 591 -20.60 -7.86 -10.51
C GLY A 591 -20.12 -8.96 -11.47
N ASN A 592 -20.92 -9.32 -12.47
CA ASN A 592 -20.61 -10.46 -13.32
C ASN A 592 -19.39 -10.18 -14.19
N TYR A 593 -18.48 -11.14 -14.25
CA TYR A 593 -17.33 -11.16 -15.14
C TYR A 593 -17.23 -12.52 -15.86
N LEU A 594 -16.55 -12.49 -17.00
CA LEU A 594 -16.25 -13.67 -17.79
C LEU A 594 -14.74 -13.68 -18.03
N MET A 595 -14.08 -14.76 -17.61
CA MET A 595 -12.66 -14.96 -17.90
C MET A 595 -12.42 -16.33 -18.53
N ALA A 596 -11.35 -16.43 -19.31
CA ALA A 596 -10.99 -17.62 -20.08
C ALA A 596 -9.53 -17.97 -19.75
N LEU A 597 -9.32 -19.07 -19.03
CA LEU A 597 -8.01 -19.43 -18.46
C LEU A 597 -7.63 -20.87 -18.81
N ILE A 598 -6.33 -21.16 -18.81
CA ILE A 598 -5.77 -22.47 -19.18
C ILE A 598 -6.05 -23.48 -18.05
N PRO A 599 -6.69 -24.64 -18.33
CA PRO A 599 -6.89 -25.68 -17.32
C PRO A 599 -5.56 -26.31 -16.88
N GLY A 600 -5.45 -26.62 -15.59
CA GLY A 600 -4.25 -27.14 -14.94
C GLY A 600 -3.27 -26.07 -14.42
N VAL A 601 -3.45 -24.80 -14.80
CA VAL A 601 -2.55 -23.71 -14.43
C VAL A 601 -2.99 -23.05 -13.12
N LYS A 602 -2.00 -22.64 -12.31
CA LYS A 602 -2.20 -21.76 -11.15
C LYS A 602 -1.99 -20.31 -11.56
N TYR A 603 -2.90 -19.47 -11.10
CA TYR A 603 -2.93 -18.04 -11.37
C TYR A 603 -2.89 -17.24 -10.07
N GLU A 604 -2.33 -16.04 -10.17
CA GLU A 604 -2.40 -14.98 -9.19
C GLU A 604 -3.43 -13.96 -9.70
N PHE A 605 -4.51 -13.77 -8.95
CA PHE A 605 -5.56 -12.81 -9.25
C PHE A 605 -5.28 -11.56 -8.43
N ASN A 606 -4.87 -10.49 -9.11
CA ASN A 606 -4.70 -9.17 -8.54
C ASN A 606 -5.99 -8.37 -8.77
N ILE A 607 -6.73 -8.07 -7.70
CA ILE A 607 -7.99 -7.34 -7.73
C ILE A 607 -7.77 -5.92 -7.24
N THR A 608 -8.04 -4.96 -8.11
CA THR A 608 -8.14 -3.53 -7.80
C THR A 608 -9.59 -3.08 -7.97
N THR A 609 -10.05 -2.10 -7.21
CA THR A 609 -11.39 -1.51 -7.37
C THR A 609 -11.30 0.00 -7.62
N ASN A 610 -12.41 0.61 -8.01
CA ASN A 610 -12.50 2.08 -8.13
C ASN A 610 -12.67 2.80 -6.78
N PHE A 611 -12.81 2.07 -5.67
CA PHE A 611 -12.94 2.60 -4.32
C PHE A 611 -11.63 2.47 -3.54
N ASP A 612 -11.60 2.85 -2.26
CA ASP A 612 -10.36 2.87 -1.46
C ASP A 612 -9.84 1.46 -1.10
N TYR A 613 -10.34 0.41 -1.78
CA TYR A 613 -9.74 -0.90 -1.74
C TYR A 613 -8.40 -0.86 -2.53
N ARG A 614 -7.29 -0.67 -1.81
CA ARG A 614 -5.94 -1.15 -2.14
C ARG A 614 -6.01 -2.53 -2.81
N GLU A 615 -4.96 -2.79 -3.55
CA GLU A 615 -4.67 -4.02 -4.27
C GLU A 615 -4.80 -5.30 -3.41
N HIS A 616 -5.44 -6.33 -4.00
CA HIS A 616 -5.66 -7.64 -3.40
C HIS A 616 -5.11 -8.77 -4.24
N THR A 617 -4.54 -9.78 -3.57
CA THR A 617 -3.99 -10.95 -4.24
C THR A 617 -4.65 -12.23 -3.75
N ALA A 618 -5.33 -12.95 -4.66
CA ALA A 618 -5.74 -14.34 -4.48
C ALA A 618 -4.90 -15.27 -5.37
N PHE A 619 -4.89 -16.56 -5.04
CA PHE A 619 -4.32 -17.59 -5.92
C PHE A 619 -5.38 -18.63 -6.26
N VAL A 620 -5.55 -18.91 -7.55
CA VAL A 620 -6.61 -19.79 -8.09
C VAL A 620 -5.99 -20.81 -9.04
N THR A 621 -6.25 -22.10 -8.85
CA THR A 621 -5.80 -23.17 -9.76
C THR A 621 -6.99 -23.70 -10.55
N ILE A 622 -6.89 -23.69 -11.88
CA ILE A 622 -7.99 -24.10 -12.76
C ILE A 622 -7.97 -25.63 -12.93
N PRO A 623 -9.09 -26.35 -12.74
CA PRO A 623 -9.15 -27.81 -12.90
C PRO A 623 -9.10 -28.22 -14.38
N PHE A 624 -8.65 -29.44 -14.65
CA PHE A 624 -8.94 -30.11 -15.91
C PHE A 624 -10.37 -30.63 -15.93
N GLN A 625 -11.15 -30.22 -16.92
CA GLN A 625 -12.51 -30.71 -17.15
C GLN A 625 -12.52 -31.83 -18.19
N LYS A 626 -13.42 -32.82 -18.03
CA LYS A 626 -13.70 -33.86 -19.06
C LYS A 626 -14.84 -33.48 -19.99
N GLU A 627 -15.73 -32.61 -19.54
CA GLU A 627 -16.94 -32.19 -20.24
C GLU A 627 -17.01 -30.65 -20.22
N SER A 628 -17.58 -30.05 -21.27
CA SER A 628 -17.54 -28.60 -21.46
C SER A 628 -18.70 -27.90 -20.75
N PHE A 629 -18.45 -27.44 -19.53
CA PHE A 629 -19.35 -26.58 -18.75
C PHE A 629 -18.59 -25.34 -18.24
N PRO A 630 -19.23 -24.17 -18.10
CA PRO A 630 -18.57 -23.01 -17.52
C PRO A 630 -18.39 -23.19 -16.01
N LEU A 631 -17.16 -23.00 -15.50
CA LEU A 631 -16.90 -22.95 -14.07
C LEU A 631 -17.61 -21.74 -13.43
N ARG A 632 -17.84 -21.83 -12.12
CA ARG A 632 -18.43 -20.75 -11.33
C ARG A 632 -17.44 -20.27 -10.26
N GLN A 633 -17.44 -18.96 -10.02
CA GLN A 633 -16.56 -18.33 -9.04
C GLN A 633 -17.28 -17.14 -8.40
N ASN A 634 -16.96 -16.85 -7.15
CA ASN A 634 -17.44 -15.66 -6.45
C ASN A 634 -16.25 -15.01 -5.75
N ILE A 635 -16.00 -13.73 -6.04
CA ILE A 635 -14.98 -12.93 -5.36
C ILE A 635 -15.70 -11.94 -4.48
N ARG A 636 -15.45 -12.02 -3.17
CA ARG A 636 -16.11 -11.22 -2.14
C ARG A 636 -15.07 -10.47 -1.31
N LEU A 637 -15.29 -9.17 -1.15
CA LEU A 637 -14.36 -8.23 -0.51
C LEU A 637 -15.06 -7.63 0.73
N LYS A 638 -14.58 -7.90 1.96
CA LYS A 638 -15.32 -7.54 3.20
C LYS A 638 -14.48 -6.83 4.27
N LYS A 639 -15.02 -5.78 4.87
CA LYS A 639 -14.44 -5.06 6.02
C LYS A 639 -14.46 -5.82 7.35
N GLU A 640 -13.29 -6.04 7.99
CA GLU A 640 -13.19 -6.67 9.34
C GLU A 640 -11.98 -6.21 10.22
N GLY A 641 -11.51 -4.97 10.08
CA GLY A 641 -10.48 -4.34 10.92
C GLY A 641 -9.93 -3.07 10.27
N ARG A 642 -8.70 -2.67 10.64
CA ARG A 642 -7.76 -2.17 9.62
C ARG A 642 -7.29 -3.32 8.70
N PHE A 643 -7.87 -4.51 8.88
CA PHE A 643 -8.00 -5.58 7.92
C PHE A 643 -9.33 -5.48 7.17
N GLU A 644 -9.35 -6.01 5.98
CA GLU A 644 -10.51 -6.38 5.21
C GLU A 644 -10.13 -7.74 4.55
N ILE A 645 -11.08 -8.46 3.97
CA ILE A 645 -10.93 -9.90 3.69
C ILE A 645 -11.33 -10.18 2.25
N LEU A 646 -10.44 -10.87 1.53
CA LEU A 646 -10.66 -11.41 0.20
C LEU A 646 -11.10 -12.86 0.30
N ASN A 647 -12.38 -13.12 0.07
CA ASN A 647 -12.94 -14.45 -0.11
C ASN A 647 -13.02 -14.77 -1.62
N VAL A 648 -12.44 -15.90 -2.04
CA VAL A 648 -12.59 -16.41 -3.41
C VAL A 648 -13.18 -17.81 -3.36
N ASP A 649 -14.49 -17.90 -3.56
CA ASP A 649 -15.22 -19.16 -3.59
C ASP A 649 -15.14 -19.73 -5.02
N ASN A 650 -14.62 -20.95 -5.16
CA ASN A 650 -14.45 -21.63 -6.44
C ASN A 650 -15.38 -22.85 -6.50
N PHE A 651 -16.29 -22.87 -7.47
CA PHE A 651 -17.30 -23.92 -7.67
C PHE A 651 -16.95 -24.66 -8.95
N PHE A 652 -16.08 -25.66 -8.82
CA PHE A 652 -15.17 -26.07 -9.90
C PHE A 652 -15.38 -27.51 -10.41
N THR A 653 -16.18 -28.32 -9.71
CA THR A 653 -16.86 -29.50 -10.27
C THR A 653 -18.16 -29.09 -10.97
N GLN A 654 -18.73 -30.00 -11.78
CA GLN A 654 -20.03 -29.75 -12.44
C GLN A 654 -21.15 -29.57 -11.42
N GLU A 655 -21.22 -30.45 -10.42
CA GLU A 655 -22.22 -30.41 -9.35
C GLU A 655 -22.14 -29.11 -8.53
N GLU A 656 -20.93 -28.64 -8.20
CA GLU A 656 -20.76 -27.32 -7.56
C GLU A 656 -21.16 -26.18 -8.49
N ALA A 657 -20.84 -26.25 -9.79
CA ALA A 657 -21.15 -25.19 -10.76
C ALA A 657 -22.65 -25.10 -11.10
N GLU A 658 -23.38 -26.21 -11.04
CA GLU A 658 -24.85 -26.29 -11.17
C GLU A 658 -25.56 -25.85 -9.88
N ASN A 659 -24.98 -26.13 -8.71
CA ASN A 659 -25.50 -25.71 -7.41
C ASN A 659 -24.95 -24.37 -6.91
N ALA A 660 -24.09 -23.70 -7.68
CA ALA A 660 -23.45 -22.45 -7.31
C ALA A 660 -24.47 -21.32 -7.06
N PRO A 661 -24.24 -20.42 -6.08
CA PRO A 661 -25.12 -19.28 -5.85
C PRO A 661 -25.28 -18.40 -7.10
N VAL A 662 -26.50 -18.31 -7.61
CA VAL A 662 -26.81 -17.50 -8.81
C VAL A 662 -27.12 -16.07 -8.39
N TYR A 663 -26.09 -15.22 -8.38
CA TYR A 663 -26.23 -13.79 -8.16
C TYR A 663 -26.90 -13.11 -9.38
N GLN A 664 -28.13 -12.64 -9.19
CA GLN A 664 -28.83 -11.74 -10.13
C GLN A 664 -29.03 -10.32 -9.55
N LEU A 665 -28.48 -10.09 -8.35
CA LEU A 665 -28.51 -8.80 -7.67
C LEU A 665 -27.55 -7.81 -8.34
N THR A 666 -27.87 -6.54 -8.17
CA THR A 666 -27.22 -5.39 -8.79
C THR A 666 -27.14 -4.21 -7.81
N LYS A 667 -26.52 -3.09 -8.19
CA LYS A 667 -26.79 -1.81 -7.51
C LYS A 667 -28.30 -1.51 -7.49
N LYS A 668 -28.82 -0.78 -6.51
CA LYS A 668 -30.24 -0.41 -6.41
C LYS A 668 -31.28 -1.56 -6.31
N ASP A 669 -30.87 -2.82 -6.42
CA ASP A 669 -31.35 -3.87 -5.49
C ASP A 669 -30.82 -3.60 -4.05
N PHE A 670 -29.67 -2.93 -3.94
CA PHE A 670 -28.98 -2.59 -2.69
C PHE A 670 -29.05 -1.10 -2.30
N ASP A 671 -29.85 -0.26 -2.97
CA ASP A 671 -30.00 1.15 -2.60
C ASP A 671 -30.98 1.26 -1.42
N ILE A 672 -30.43 1.03 -0.22
CA ILE A 672 -31.13 1.15 1.06
C ILE A 672 -30.99 2.59 1.58
N PRO A 673 -32.05 3.22 2.10
CA PRO A 673 -31.95 4.52 2.78
C PRO A 673 -31.24 4.45 4.18
N GLU A 674 -29.90 4.31 4.16
CA GLU A 674 -28.83 4.81 5.10
C GLU A 674 -28.61 4.23 6.56
N SER A 675 -27.41 3.62 6.92
CA SER A 675 -26.52 3.73 8.20
C SER A 675 -25.77 2.49 8.96
N ASN A 676 -24.42 2.56 9.33
CA ASN A 676 -23.52 1.92 10.46
C ASN A 676 -22.50 0.64 10.42
N GLN A 677 -21.38 0.51 11.28
CA GLN A 677 -20.21 -0.54 11.30
C GLN A 677 -19.14 -0.75 12.54
N ASN A 678 -18.21 -1.82 12.59
CA ASN A 678 -16.71 -2.00 13.05
C ASN A 678 -16.08 -2.52 14.50
N LYS A 679 -14.78 -2.95 14.93
CA LYS A 679 -13.35 -3.47 14.47
C LYS A 679 -12.11 -4.24 15.35
N GLN A 680 -10.91 -3.77 15.94
CA GLN A 680 -9.44 -4.43 16.06
C GLN A 680 -8.42 -4.34 17.40
N GLN A 681 -7.02 -4.52 17.73
CA GLN A 681 -5.53 -4.89 17.30
C GLN A 681 -4.25 -4.96 18.42
N ASN A 682 -2.94 -5.55 18.30
CA ASN A 682 -1.48 -5.20 18.91
C ASN A 682 -0.29 -6.22 19.58
N THR A 683 1.08 -5.95 19.95
CA THR A 683 2.21 -6.78 20.78
C THR A 683 3.78 -6.30 21.05
N THR A 684 4.57 -6.52 22.22
CA THR A 684 6.08 -6.12 22.60
C THR A 684 6.92 -6.73 23.91
N GLU A 685 8.30 -6.57 24.23
CA GLU A 685 9.20 -7.18 25.38
C GLU A 685 10.24 -6.47 26.47
N ASN A 686 11.63 -6.61 26.57
CA ASN A 686 12.58 -6.90 27.81
C ASN A 686 13.54 -5.88 28.67
N LYS A 687 14.46 -6.32 29.64
CA LYS A 687 15.39 -5.55 30.64
C LYS A 687 16.73 -6.20 31.31
N ILE A 688 17.67 -5.46 32.04
CA ILE A 688 19.09 -5.81 32.61
C ILE A 688 19.57 -5.15 34.02
N LYS A 689 20.80 -5.38 34.66
CA LYS A 689 21.04 -5.64 36.17
C LYS A 689 22.14 -5.21 37.31
N VAL A 690 23.36 -4.59 37.27
CA VAL A 690 24.42 -4.56 38.41
C VAL A 690 25.20 -3.22 38.82
N LEU A 691 25.72 -3.03 40.09
CA LEU A 691 26.19 -1.73 40.75
C LEU A 691 27.66 -1.46 41.28
N SER A 692 28.30 -0.36 40.82
CA SER A 692 29.62 0.24 41.18
C SER A 692 29.56 1.47 42.13
N ALA A 693 30.71 2.12 42.43
CA ALA A 693 30.78 3.33 43.25
C ALA A 693 30.23 4.60 42.54
N GLU A 694 30.58 4.79 41.27
CA GLU A 694 30.07 5.87 40.42
C GLU A 694 28.56 5.71 40.19
N GLN A 695 28.12 4.48 39.90
CA GLN A 695 26.70 4.16 39.75
C GLN A 695 25.90 4.42 41.06
N LYS A 696 26.50 4.16 42.24
CA LYS A 696 25.90 4.52 43.54
C LYS A 696 25.84 6.03 43.78
N GLN A 697 26.72 6.82 43.18
CA GLN A 697 26.63 8.28 43.23
C GLN A 697 25.54 8.79 42.28
N LEU A 698 25.51 8.29 41.04
CA LEU A 698 24.51 8.62 40.03
C LEU A 698 23.07 8.35 40.51
N ILE A 699 22.85 7.29 41.30
CA ILE A 699 21.56 7.05 42.00
C ILE A 699 21.21 8.19 42.95
N LYS A 700 22.16 8.65 43.79
CA LYS A 700 21.90 9.73 44.75
C LYS A 700 21.62 11.03 44.03
N ASP A 701 22.37 11.32 42.97
CA ASP A 701 22.20 12.52 42.14
C ASP A 701 20.79 12.53 41.51
N ALA A 702 20.36 11.39 40.93
CA ALA A 702 19.01 11.21 40.40
C ALA A 702 17.91 11.41 41.48
N GLN A 703 18.11 10.85 42.67
CA GLN A 703 17.21 11.02 43.82
C GLN A 703 17.18 12.48 44.33
N GLN A 704 18.30 13.19 44.29
CA GLN A 704 18.40 14.60 44.67
C GLN A 704 17.73 15.51 43.62
N PHE A 705 17.94 15.27 42.33
CA PHE A 705 17.22 15.97 41.25
C PHE A 705 15.70 15.75 41.35
N TYR A 706 15.25 14.51 41.60
CA TYR A 706 13.84 14.21 41.82
C TYR A 706 13.27 14.97 43.03
N THR A 707 13.98 14.97 44.16
CA THR A 707 13.58 15.69 45.38
C THR A 707 13.46 17.20 45.14
N ASN A 708 14.33 17.75 44.29
CA ASN A 708 14.31 19.15 43.87
C ASN A 708 13.30 19.44 42.72
N LYS A 709 12.41 18.49 42.38
CA LYS A 709 11.47 18.55 41.23
C LYS A 709 12.13 18.78 39.85
N GLN A 710 13.43 18.53 39.71
CA GLN A 710 14.18 18.68 38.45
C GLN A 710 14.04 17.42 37.59
N TYR A 711 12.80 17.09 37.20
CA TYR A 711 12.43 15.80 36.59
C TYR A 711 13.25 15.45 35.34
N LEU A 712 13.56 16.41 34.46
CA LEU A 712 14.42 16.19 33.30
C LEU A 712 15.81 15.64 33.70
N LYS A 713 16.46 16.25 34.70
CA LYS A 713 17.78 15.80 35.17
C LYS A 713 17.69 14.49 35.95
N ALA A 714 16.61 14.29 36.71
CA ALA A 714 16.36 13.03 37.41
C ALA A 714 16.21 11.86 36.44
N ALA A 715 15.41 12.04 35.37
CA ALA A 715 15.24 11.06 34.31
C ALA A 715 16.56 10.79 33.57
N GLN A 716 17.28 11.82 33.12
CA GLN A 716 18.59 11.66 32.45
C GLN A 716 19.64 10.95 33.34
N ALA A 717 19.57 11.12 34.66
CA ALA A 717 20.45 10.43 35.60
C ALA A 717 20.03 8.96 35.81
N PHE A 718 18.72 8.68 35.93
CA PHE A 718 18.19 7.31 36.00
C PHE A 718 18.35 6.54 34.68
N GLU A 719 18.25 7.21 33.54
CA GLU A 719 18.38 6.62 32.21
C GLU A 719 19.78 6.06 31.92
N LYS A 720 20.81 6.70 32.46
CA LYS A 720 22.19 6.22 32.40
C LYS A 720 22.44 4.96 33.23
N ILE A 721 21.48 4.52 34.05
CA ILE A 721 21.68 3.42 35.01
C ILE A 721 20.58 2.35 34.99
N ALA A 722 19.35 2.67 34.59
CA ALA A 722 18.24 1.71 34.44
C ALA A 722 18.37 0.68 33.28
N PRO A 723 19.27 0.85 32.29
CA PRO A 723 19.72 -0.25 31.42
C PRO A 723 20.74 -1.15 32.11
N LEU A 724 21.49 -0.58 33.06
CA LEU A 724 22.60 -1.25 33.73
C LEU A 724 22.14 -2.01 34.97
N ILE A 725 21.06 -1.59 35.65
CA ILE A 725 20.58 -2.16 36.92
C ILE A 725 19.07 -2.41 36.99
N ASP A 726 18.69 -3.41 37.79
CA ASP A 726 17.35 -3.50 38.37
C ASP A 726 17.17 -2.32 39.34
N LEU A 727 16.21 -1.45 39.06
CA LEU A 727 15.82 -0.40 40.01
C LEU A 727 14.95 -1.00 41.14
N THR A 728 15.20 -0.59 42.38
CA THR A 728 14.23 -0.80 43.47
C THR A 728 12.91 -0.09 43.14
N GLU A 729 11.78 -0.52 43.70
CA GLU A 729 10.46 0.00 43.33
C GLU A 729 10.34 1.50 43.64
N LYS A 730 11.09 2.00 44.63
CA LYS A 730 11.20 3.43 44.96
C LYS A 730 12.04 4.22 43.96
N GLN A 731 13.08 3.62 43.38
CA GLN A 731 13.84 4.24 42.27
C GLN A 731 13.03 4.18 40.97
N ALA A 732 12.33 3.07 40.72
CA ALA A 732 11.42 2.91 39.59
C ALA A 732 10.26 3.93 39.65
N TYR A 733 9.68 4.17 40.83
CA TYR A 733 8.70 5.24 41.05
C TYR A 733 9.29 6.62 40.69
N MET A 734 10.46 6.95 41.24
CA MET A 734 11.12 8.23 40.96
C MET A 734 11.46 8.41 39.47
N TYR A 735 11.92 7.36 38.79
CA TYR A 735 12.24 7.42 37.37
C TYR A 735 10.99 7.48 36.50
N GLY A 736 10.02 6.58 36.70
CA GLY A 736 8.75 6.55 35.97
C GLY A 736 7.97 7.86 36.12
N LYS A 737 7.92 8.42 37.33
CA LYS A 737 7.33 9.75 37.59
C LYS A 737 8.13 10.89 36.97
N SER A 738 9.46 10.77 36.86
CA SER A 738 10.26 11.78 36.16
C SER A 738 10.02 11.73 34.65
N LEU A 739 9.96 10.55 34.05
CA LEU A 739 9.64 10.33 32.63
C LEU A 739 8.21 10.80 32.30
N PHE A 740 7.23 10.50 33.17
CA PHE A 740 5.82 10.89 33.03
C PHE A 740 5.62 12.40 32.81
N TYR A 741 6.51 13.25 33.33
CA TYR A 741 6.43 14.71 33.17
C TYR A 741 7.23 15.27 31.98
N ILE A 742 7.96 14.44 31.20
CA ILE A 742 8.92 14.93 30.19
C ILE A 742 9.00 14.13 28.88
N SER A 743 8.37 12.95 28.78
CA SER A 743 8.57 12.00 27.68
C SER A 743 7.24 11.37 27.25
N LYS A 744 7.08 11.11 25.94
CA LYS A 744 5.97 10.31 25.38
C LYS A 744 6.33 8.82 25.18
N GLU A 745 7.43 8.35 25.74
CA GLU A 745 7.83 6.93 25.69
C GLU A 745 6.97 6.08 26.65
N TYR A 746 5.67 5.96 26.38
CA TYR A 746 4.68 5.42 27.33
C TYR A 746 5.01 3.99 27.79
N GLU A 747 5.52 3.14 26.91
CA GLU A 747 5.99 1.80 27.27
C GLU A 747 7.16 1.82 28.27
N LYS A 748 8.12 2.73 28.09
CA LYS A 748 9.27 2.92 29.00
C LYS A 748 8.80 3.46 30.36
N ILE A 749 7.84 4.39 30.37
CA ILE A 749 7.20 4.90 31.58
C ILE A 749 6.47 3.77 32.32
N LEU A 750 5.64 3.00 31.62
CA LEU A 750 4.86 1.88 32.18
C LEU A 750 5.75 0.81 32.80
N ASN A 751 6.86 0.43 32.15
CA ASN A 751 7.78 -0.57 32.72
C ASN A 751 8.28 -0.19 34.13
N TYR A 752 8.55 1.09 34.41
CA TYR A 752 8.98 1.53 35.75
C TYR A 752 7.81 1.83 36.69
N LEU A 753 6.66 2.31 36.20
CA LEU A 753 5.47 2.53 37.03
C LEU A 753 4.77 1.22 37.45
N GLU A 754 4.71 0.20 36.58
CA GLU A 754 4.17 -1.13 36.90
C GLU A 754 5.08 -1.82 37.94
N LEU A 755 6.41 -1.70 37.80
CA LEU A 755 7.38 -2.14 38.81
C LEU A 755 7.20 -1.39 40.14
N ALA A 756 7.06 -0.07 40.12
CA ALA A 756 6.82 0.75 41.30
C ALA A 756 5.56 0.32 42.08
N ALA A 757 4.45 0.10 41.37
CA ALA A 757 3.16 -0.23 41.98
C ALA A 757 3.11 -1.61 42.67
N THR A 758 4.12 -2.47 42.49
CA THR A 758 4.24 -3.73 43.25
C THR A 758 4.46 -3.52 44.76
N ASN A 759 5.08 -2.39 45.14
CA ASN A 759 5.45 -2.10 46.52
C ASN A 759 4.44 -1.14 47.17
N LYS A 760 3.70 -1.63 48.18
CA LYS A 760 2.64 -0.88 48.89
C LYS A 760 3.14 0.35 49.68
N ALA A 761 4.45 0.55 49.80
CA ALA A 761 5.04 1.76 50.41
C ALA A 761 5.26 2.90 49.40
N ILE A 762 4.96 2.69 48.11
CA ILE A 762 4.96 3.73 47.08
C ILE A 762 3.67 4.57 47.17
N PRO A 763 3.71 5.91 46.98
CA PRO A 763 2.52 6.74 47.02
C PRO A 763 1.47 6.31 45.98
N TYR A 764 0.19 6.41 46.35
CA TYR A 764 -0.93 5.92 45.54
C TYR A 764 -1.12 6.68 44.21
N ASP A 765 -0.50 7.85 44.04
CA ASP A 765 -0.48 8.57 42.75
C ASP A 765 0.26 7.80 41.63
N VAL A 766 1.00 6.74 41.97
CA VAL A 766 1.46 5.72 41.03
C VAL A 766 0.31 5.14 40.21
N PHE A 767 -0.88 4.98 40.80
CA PHE A 767 -2.06 4.47 40.11
C PHE A 767 -2.72 5.52 39.19
N TYR A 768 -2.64 6.82 39.52
CA TYR A 768 -3.05 7.89 38.60
C TYR A 768 -2.13 7.93 37.37
N MET A 769 -0.81 7.93 37.59
CA MET A 769 0.15 7.95 36.49
C MET A 769 0.07 6.67 35.65
N LEU A 770 -0.13 5.50 36.27
CA LEU A 770 -0.43 4.26 35.54
C LEU A 770 -1.72 4.39 34.72
N GLY A 771 -2.78 4.99 35.27
CA GLY A 771 -4.02 5.26 34.55
C GLY A 771 -3.76 6.07 33.28
N LYS A 772 -3.20 7.27 33.41
CA LYS A 772 -2.97 8.17 32.26
C LYS A 772 -1.93 7.64 31.28
N THR A 773 -0.88 6.97 31.75
CA THR A 773 0.11 6.35 30.85
C THR A 773 -0.45 5.15 30.11
N ASN A 774 -1.27 4.31 30.75
CA ASN A 774 -1.96 3.22 30.05
C ASN A 774 -2.98 3.77 29.06
N HIS A 775 -3.71 4.84 29.40
CA HIS A 775 -4.65 5.52 28.51
C HIS A 775 -3.95 6.03 27.24
N LEU A 776 -2.87 6.80 27.39
CA LEU A 776 -2.07 7.32 26.26
C LEU A 776 -1.38 6.21 25.44
N ALA A 777 -1.05 5.08 26.07
CA ALA A 777 -0.54 3.87 25.40
C ALA A 777 -1.64 2.99 24.75
N TYR A 778 -2.89 3.47 24.62
CA TYR A 778 -4.04 2.70 24.11
C TYR A 778 -4.40 1.44 24.94
N ARG A 779 -3.88 1.30 26.17
CA ARG A 779 -4.08 0.18 27.10
C ARG A 779 -5.32 0.36 27.99
N PHE A 780 -6.44 0.76 27.40
CA PHE A 780 -7.60 1.31 28.13
C PHE A 780 -8.15 0.45 29.27
N GLU A 781 -8.14 -0.89 29.17
CA GLU A 781 -8.56 -1.75 30.28
C GLU A 781 -7.66 -1.61 31.52
N ARG A 782 -6.34 -1.56 31.31
CA ARG A 782 -5.37 -1.30 32.38
C ARG A 782 -5.52 0.13 32.91
N ALA A 783 -5.85 1.09 32.04
CA ALA A 783 -6.12 2.46 32.45
C ALA A 783 -7.31 2.55 33.42
N VAL A 784 -8.47 1.95 33.06
CA VAL A 784 -9.64 1.87 33.95
C VAL A 784 -9.29 1.17 35.26
N VAL A 785 -8.60 0.02 35.23
CA VAL A 785 -8.21 -0.70 36.45
C VAL A 785 -7.29 0.15 37.35
N ALA A 786 -6.34 0.89 36.76
CA ALA A 786 -5.45 1.78 37.51
C ALA A 786 -6.17 3.02 38.05
N TYR A 787 -7.10 3.63 37.29
CA TYR A 787 -7.89 4.76 37.76
C TYR A 787 -8.90 4.39 38.85
N GLU A 788 -9.64 3.29 38.71
CA GLU A 788 -10.51 2.80 39.78
C GLU A 788 -9.66 2.40 41.01
N LYS A 789 -8.41 1.94 40.82
CA LYS A 789 -7.46 1.72 41.93
C LYS A 789 -7.00 3.02 42.59
N TYR A 790 -6.74 4.10 41.85
CA TYR A 790 -6.43 5.43 42.39
C TYR A 790 -7.64 6.00 43.16
N LYS A 791 -8.83 5.97 42.55
CA LYS A 791 -10.12 6.35 43.15
C LYS A 791 -10.43 5.60 44.45
N SER A 792 -10.00 4.34 44.57
CA SER A 792 -10.11 3.57 45.83
C SER A 792 -9.05 3.87 46.90
N LEU A 793 -8.16 4.86 46.69
CA LEU A 793 -7.03 5.19 47.57
C LEU A 793 -6.83 6.69 47.83
N ALA A 794 -7.21 7.55 46.88
CA ALA A 794 -7.07 9.00 46.98
C ALA A 794 -8.16 9.64 47.86
N PRO A 795 -7.87 10.74 48.55
CA PRO A 795 -8.86 11.47 49.35
C PRO A 795 -9.81 12.28 48.46
N GLU A 796 -11.01 12.56 48.96
CA GLU A 796 -12.09 13.24 48.21
C GLU A 796 -11.67 14.60 47.62
N ASN A 797 -10.75 15.34 48.26
CA ASN A 797 -10.25 16.60 47.70
C ASN A 797 -9.37 16.40 46.46
N GLU A 798 -8.51 15.37 46.42
CA GLU A 798 -7.72 15.06 45.21
C GLU A 798 -8.59 14.48 44.08
N LEU A 799 -9.72 13.85 44.44
CA LEU A 799 -10.75 13.38 43.51
C LEU A 799 -11.71 14.50 43.04
N ALA A 800 -11.70 15.66 43.70
CA ALA A 800 -12.39 16.87 43.25
C ALA A 800 -11.47 17.79 42.41
N GLU A 801 -10.16 17.79 42.67
CA GLU A 801 -9.14 18.47 41.86
C GLU A 801 -8.84 17.76 40.52
N ARG A 802 -9.21 16.48 40.40
CA ARG A 802 -8.94 15.64 39.22
C ARG A 802 -10.21 14.92 38.82
N ASP A 803 -10.65 15.09 37.58
CA ASP A 803 -11.84 14.39 37.07
C ASP A 803 -11.52 12.92 36.72
N ILE A 804 -11.33 12.11 37.76
CA ILE A 804 -11.02 10.68 37.63
C ILE A 804 -12.20 9.91 37.05
N GLU A 805 -13.44 10.37 37.26
CA GLU A 805 -14.60 9.72 36.64
C GLU A 805 -14.61 9.95 35.13
N ASN A 806 -14.31 11.16 34.65
CA ASN A 806 -14.14 11.41 33.23
C ASN A 806 -12.93 10.65 32.66
N GLU A 807 -11.77 10.63 33.31
CA GLU A 807 -10.61 9.81 32.86
C GLU A 807 -10.95 8.30 32.73
N ILE A 808 -11.78 7.79 33.63
CA ILE A 808 -12.34 6.43 33.58
C ILE A 808 -13.33 6.28 32.41
N VAL A 809 -14.19 7.27 32.18
CA VAL A 809 -15.19 7.30 31.10
C VAL A 809 -14.53 7.41 29.72
N LEU A 810 -13.60 8.35 29.52
CA LEU A 810 -12.76 8.48 28.32
C LEU A 810 -12.02 7.16 28.02
N SER A 811 -11.48 6.49 29.05
CA SER A 811 -10.88 5.17 28.85
C SER A 811 -11.91 4.08 28.48
N LYS A 812 -13.12 4.11 29.03
CA LYS A 812 -14.22 3.20 28.66
C LYS A 812 -14.67 3.44 27.21
N PHE A 813 -14.71 4.69 26.75
CA PHE A 813 -14.98 5.06 25.35
C PHE A 813 -13.82 4.68 24.42
N GLY A 814 -12.57 5.01 24.78
CA GLY A 814 -11.38 4.65 24.01
C GLY A 814 -11.23 3.15 23.77
N LYS A 815 -11.54 2.32 24.78
CA LYS A 815 -11.66 0.86 24.60
C LYS A 815 -12.64 0.49 23.49
N ASN A 816 -13.83 1.11 23.49
CA ASN A 816 -14.88 0.83 22.51
C ASN A 816 -14.48 1.31 21.10
N ILE A 817 -13.86 2.49 21.01
CA ILE A 817 -13.42 3.13 19.78
C ILE A 817 -12.20 2.42 19.16
N ILE A 818 -11.27 1.87 19.95
CA ILE A 818 -10.13 1.11 19.43
C ILE A 818 -10.46 -0.37 19.17
N ASN A 819 -11.54 -0.86 19.75
CA ASN A 819 -12.26 -2.02 19.24
C ASN A 819 -13.17 -1.66 18.04
N ASN A 820 -13.13 -0.42 17.52
CA ASN A 820 -13.83 0.07 16.33
C ASN A 820 -12.97 1.06 15.49
N PRO A 821 -11.77 0.68 15.00
CA PRO A 821 -11.05 1.51 14.06
C PRO A 821 -11.78 1.55 12.73
N LYS A 822 -12.19 2.74 12.31
CA LYS A 822 -12.57 2.98 10.92
C LYS A 822 -11.35 2.69 10.04
N PRO A 823 -11.57 2.11 8.85
CA PRO A 823 -10.49 1.84 7.93
C PRO A 823 -10.07 3.18 7.32
N VAL A 824 -8.84 3.62 7.59
CA VAL A 824 -8.35 4.93 7.14
C VAL A 824 -6.98 4.75 6.50
N GLU A 825 -6.82 5.34 5.33
CA GLU A 825 -5.58 5.43 4.58
C GLU A 825 -5.09 6.87 4.73
N VAL A 826 -3.92 7.03 5.35
CA VAL A 826 -3.23 8.32 5.37
C VAL A 826 -2.49 8.47 4.04
N LEU A 827 -2.86 9.50 3.28
CA LEU A 827 -2.31 9.84 1.97
C LEU A 827 -1.07 10.74 2.10
N GLU A 828 -1.05 11.62 3.12
CA GLU A 828 0.04 12.56 3.38
C GLU A 828 0.08 12.89 4.89
N LYS A 829 1.26 13.18 5.42
CA LYS A 829 1.47 13.68 6.79
C LYS A 829 2.43 14.87 6.77
N LYS A 830 2.07 15.97 7.42
CA LYS A 830 2.82 17.24 7.42
C LYS A 830 2.93 17.80 8.82
N SER A 831 4.12 18.20 9.27
CA SER A 831 4.32 18.82 10.60
C SER A 831 3.76 20.25 10.64
N VAL A 832 3.21 20.63 11.80
CA VAL A 832 2.39 21.83 12.03
C VAL A 832 2.70 22.44 13.40
N LYS A 833 2.84 23.77 13.44
CA LYS A 833 2.83 24.54 14.70
C LYS A 833 1.44 25.12 14.95
N THR A 834 1.02 25.16 16.22
CA THR A 834 -0.25 25.73 16.71
C THR A 834 -0.57 27.07 16.07
N ASP A 835 0.39 27.99 16.11
CA ASP A 835 0.26 29.38 15.69
C ASP A 835 -0.05 29.49 14.18
N ASN A 836 0.34 28.45 13.41
CA ASN A 836 0.16 28.35 11.97
C ASN A 836 -1.08 27.56 11.54
N PHE A 837 -1.92 27.04 12.46
CA PHE A 837 -3.17 26.35 12.10
C PHE A 837 -3.97 27.15 11.05
N HIS A 838 -4.13 28.45 11.29
CA HIS A 838 -4.87 29.35 10.40
C HIS A 838 -4.27 29.57 9.00
N THR A 839 -2.96 29.40 8.80
CA THR A 839 -2.33 29.52 7.46
C THR A 839 -2.43 28.22 6.67
N ILE A 840 -2.46 27.07 7.35
CA ILE A 840 -2.52 25.74 6.74
C ILE A 840 -3.83 25.51 5.99
N TYR A 841 -4.97 25.94 6.53
CA TYR A 841 -6.26 25.79 5.87
C TYR A 841 -6.41 26.64 4.61
N GLY A 842 -5.55 27.65 4.42
CA GLY A 842 -5.42 28.38 3.15
C GLY A 842 -4.85 27.53 2.00
N SER A 843 -4.30 26.35 2.30
CA SER A 843 -3.81 25.36 1.32
C SER A 843 -4.72 24.15 1.11
N VAL A 844 -5.79 24.00 1.93
CA VAL A 844 -6.75 22.89 1.81
C VAL A 844 -7.85 23.26 0.81
N LYS A 845 -8.17 22.37 -0.12
CA LYS A 845 -9.25 22.62 -1.09
C LYS A 845 -10.62 22.36 -0.51
N THR A 846 -11.30 23.45 -0.18
CA THR A 846 -12.73 23.48 0.16
C THR A 846 -13.38 24.66 -0.58
N ASN A 847 -14.68 24.58 -0.86
CA ASN A 847 -15.44 25.74 -1.35
C ASN A 847 -15.61 26.83 -0.26
N ALA A 848 -15.49 26.44 1.01
CA ALA A 848 -15.59 27.31 2.18
C ALA A 848 -14.29 28.10 2.43
N LYS A 849 -14.28 28.93 3.47
CA LYS A 849 -13.07 29.60 3.97
C LYS A 849 -12.95 29.42 5.47
N LEU A 850 -11.84 28.85 5.91
CA LEU A 850 -11.41 28.85 7.31
C LEU A 850 -10.53 30.08 7.53
N LEU A 851 -10.89 30.90 8.52
CA LEU A 851 -10.31 32.23 8.78
C LEU A 851 -10.16 32.44 10.30
N VAL A 852 -9.20 33.25 10.76
CA VAL A 852 -9.20 33.69 12.17
C VAL A 852 -10.35 34.67 12.39
N ALA A 853 -11.10 34.51 13.47
CA ALA A 853 -12.13 35.47 13.85
C ALA A 853 -11.50 36.84 14.20
N PRO A 854 -12.00 37.96 13.64
CA PRO A 854 -11.50 39.29 13.94
C PRO A 854 -11.89 39.75 15.36
N ASP A 855 -11.14 40.72 15.90
CA ASP A 855 -11.25 41.15 17.31
C ASP A 855 -12.62 41.77 17.68
N ASP A 856 -13.45 42.14 16.69
CA ASP A 856 -14.83 42.61 16.86
C ASP A 856 -15.88 41.47 16.93
N MET A 857 -15.52 40.24 16.54
CA MET A 857 -16.35 39.04 16.72
C MET A 857 -16.07 38.28 18.03
N LEU A 858 -14.93 38.55 18.68
CA LEU A 858 -14.54 37.94 19.95
C LEU A 858 -15.39 38.46 21.12
N SER A 859 -15.83 37.60 22.03
CA SER A 859 -16.44 38.04 23.29
C SER A 859 -15.41 38.68 24.23
N ASP A 860 -15.88 39.35 25.30
CA ASP A 860 -14.99 39.87 26.34
C ASP A 860 -14.27 38.75 27.11
N ILE A 861 -14.83 37.53 27.11
CA ILE A 861 -14.18 36.33 27.66
C ILE A 861 -13.14 35.80 26.68
N ASP A 862 -13.47 35.64 25.39
CA ASP A 862 -12.50 35.21 24.37
C ASP A 862 -11.23 36.08 24.40
N LYS A 863 -11.41 37.40 24.46
CA LYS A 863 -10.34 38.40 24.60
C LYS A 863 -9.51 38.22 25.88
N LYS A 864 -10.16 37.94 27.01
CA LYS A 864 -9.52 37.75 28.31
C LYS A 864 -8.67 36.47 28.37
N GLU A 865 -9.12 35.41 27.71
CA GLU A 865 -8.40 34.13 27.62
C GLU A 865 -7.38 34.10 26.46
N ASN A 866 -7.22 35.22 25.73
CA ASN A 866 -6.41 35.31 24.49
C ASN A 866 -6.81 34.25 23.43
N PHE A 867 -8.07 33.84 23.43
CA PHE A 867 -8.61 32.86 22.49
C PHE A 867 -8.99 33.54 21.18
N LYS A 868 -8.45 33.03 20.07
CA LYS A 868 -8.79 33.46 18.71
C LYS A 868 -9.33 32.27 17.92
N PRO A 869 -10.65 32.05 17.91
CA PRO A 869 -11.27 30.92 17.22
C PRO A 869 -11.04 31.02 15.71
N ILE A 870 -11.03 29.85 15.06
CA ILE A 870 -11.07 29.76 13.61
C ILE A 870 -12.52 29.60 13.18
N MET A 871 -12.98 30.51 12.33
CA MET A 871 -14.32 30.55 11.80
C MET A 871 -14.39 29.90 10.41
N TYR A 872 -15.36 29.02 10.23
CA TYR A 872 -15.79 28.50 8.94
C TYR A 872 -16.78 29.48 8.31
N LEU A 873 -16.49 29.99 7.12
CA LEU A 873 -17.38 30.78 6.28
C LEU A 873 -17.78 29.92 5.07
N ASN A 874 -19.07 29.65 4.89
CA ASN A 874 -19.54 28.81 3.78
C ASN A 874 -19.25 29.42 2.39
N GLU A 875 -19.27 28.60 1.34
CA GLU A 875 -19.00 28.99 -0.06
C GLU A 875 -19.76 30.25 -0.51
N ASN A 876 -21.07 30.27 -0.25
CA ASN A 876 -21.97 31.36 -0.59
C ASN A 876 -21.71 32.65 0.21
N LYS A 877 -20.86 32.60 1.24
CA LYS A 877 -20.54 33.68 2.18
C LYS A 877 -21.79 34.22 2.86
N THR A 878 -22.71 33.32 3.20
CA THR A 878 -24.01 33.56 3.82
C THR A 878 -24.12 33.04 5.26
N MET A 879 -23.22 32.15 5.68
CA MET A 879 -23.19 31.58 7.03
C MET A 879 -21.75 31.48 7.55
N ILE A 880 -21.56 31.87 8.81
CA ILE A 880 -20.32 31.65 9.57
C ILE A 880 -20.62 30.73 10.75
N TYR A 881 -19.79 29.72 10.97
CA TYR A 881 -19.74 28.92 12.20
C TYR A 881 -18.39 29.15 12.88
N TYR A 882 -18.38 29.36 14.21
CA TYR A 882 -17.15 29.54 14.99
C TYR A 882 -17.37 29.20 16.46
N ALA A 883 -16.31 28.87 17.20
CA ALA A 883 -16.37 28.62 18.64
C ALA A 883 -16.16 29.90 19.46
N SER A 884 -16.70 29.97 20.67
CA SER A 884 -16.52 31.10 21.61
C SER A 884 -16.89 30.67 23.03
N TYR A 885 -16.27 31.27 24.05
CA TYR A 885 -16.74 31.19 25.44
C TYR A 885 -18.04 32.00 25.68
N GLY A 886 -18.56 32.66 24.64
CA GLY A 886 -19.80 33.44 24.69
C GLY A 886 -19.77 34.48 25.81
N ASN A 887 -20.86 34.53 26.58
CA ASN A 887 -21.00 35.45 27.72
C ASN A 887 -20.75 34.77 29.09
N ASN A 888 -20.48 33.46 29.14
CA ASN A 888 -20.25 32.73 30.38
C ASN A 888 -19.40 31.47 30.14
N LYS A 889 -18.44 31.20 31.03
CA LYS A 889 -17.51 30.06 30.93
C LYS A 889 -18.08 28.71 31.36
N ASP A 890 -19.23 28.66 32.01
CA ASP A 890 -19.75 27.44 32.66
C ASP A 890 -20.03 26.28 31.68
N HIS A 891 -20.01 26.55 30.36
CA HIS A 891 -20.19 25.58 29.27
C HIS A 891 -18.94 25.37 28.41
N GLY A 892 -17.75 25.83 28.84
CA GLY A 892 -16.53 25.77 28.02
C GLY A 892 -16.63 26.65 26.78
N LYS A 893 -16.13 26.16 25.64
CA LYS A 893 -16.36 26.75 24.32
C LYS A 893 -17.61 26.18 23.64
N ASP A 894 -18.52 27.06 23.26
CA ASP A 894 -19.72 26.77 22.48
C ASP A 894 -19.49 27.07 20.99
N ILE A 895 -20.13 26.31 20.09
CA ILE A 895 -20.23 26.68 18.66
C ILE A 895 -21.42 27.63 18.42
N TYR A 896 -21.15 28.72 17.70
CA TYR A 896 -22.11 29.74 17.30
C TYR A 896 -22.22 29.87 15.77
N LEU A 897 -23.42 30.23 15.32
CA LEU A 897 -23.78 30.51 13.93
C LEU A 897 -24.15 32.00 13.74
N MET A 898 -23.57 32.65 12.73
CA MET A 898 -23.99 33.96 12.23
C MET A 898 -24.46 33.85 10.78
N LYS A 899 -25.58 34.50 10.44
CA LYS A 899 -26.15 34.50 9.10
C LYS A 899 -26.04 35.87 8.45
N LYS A 900 -25.77 35.93 7.15
CA LYS A 900 -25.66 37.18 6.40
C LYS A 900 -27.04 37.70 6.02
N LEU A 901 -27.28 38.97 6.31
CA LEU A 901 -28.53 39.67 6.03
C LEU A 901 -28.51 40.35 4.63
N PRO A 902 -29.66 40.64 4.02
CA PRO A 902 -29.73 41.22 2.66
C PRO A 902 -29.05 42.59 2.49
N ASN A 903 -28.82 43.31 3.59
CA ASN A 903 -28.09 44.57 3.65
C ASN A 903 -26.55 44.41 3.72
N ASN A 904 -26.03 43.18 3.58
CA ASN A 904 -24.63 42.78 3.78
C ASN A 904 -24.08 42.84 5.22
N THR A 905 -24.90 43.08 6.26
CA THR A 905 -24.46 42.89 7.66
C THR A 905 -24.68 41.43 8.10
N TRP A 906 -24.16 41.05 9.28
CA TRP A 906 -24.40 39.74 9.89
C TRP A 906 -25.46 39.83 11.00
N THR A 907 -26.07 38.70 11.36
CA THR A 907 -26.84 38.57 12.61
C THR A 907 -25.90 38.62 13.82
N ALA A 908 -26.46 38.81 15.02
CA ALA A 908 -25.78 38.40 16.24
C ALA A 908 -25.44 36.89 16.22
N PRO A 909 -24.46 36.42 17.02
CA PRO A 909 -24.15 35.00 17.15
C PRO A 909 -25.34 34.21 17.76
N ILE A 910 -25.60 33.03 17.22
CA ILE A 910 -26.68 32.13 17.62
C ILE A 910 -26.04 30.81 18.08
N ASN A 911 -26.14 30.47 19.37
CA ASN A 911 -25.71 29.15 19.89
C ASN A 911 -26.50 28.05 19.15
N ILE A 912 -25.82 27.00 18.67
CA ILE A 912 -26.45 25.99 17.79
C ILE A 912 -27.15 24.85 18.53
N GLY A 913 -27.22 24.91 19.86
CA GLY A 913 -28.08 24.11 20.73
C GLY A 913 -27.37 22.99 21.49
N GLU A 914 -27.97 22.61 22.63
CA GLU A 914 -27.53 21.62 23.63
C GLU A 914 -27.28 20.19 23.10
N THR A 915 -27.50 19.95 21.80
CA THR A 915 -27.20 18.68 21.13
C THR A 915 -25.78 18.67 20.53
N ILE A 916 -25.25 19.83 20.16
CA ILE A 916 -23.83 19.99 19.79
C ILE A 916 -23.04 20.51 20.98
N ASN A 917 -23.51 21.60 21.58
CA ASN A 917 -22.85 22.32 22.64
C ASN A 917 -23.16 21.70 24.02
N THR A 918 -22.17 21.56 24.90
CA THR A 918 -22.27 20.71 26.10
C THR A 918 -21.82 21.42 27.39
N SER A 919 -20.91 20.80 28.15
CA SER A 919 -20.13 21.37 29.24
C SER A 919 -18.64 21.06 29.09
N GLY A 920 -18.24 20.47 27.95
CA GLY A 920 -16.85 20.37 27.52
C GLY A 920 -16.49 21.56 26.65
N ASP A 921 -15.45 21.42 25.83
CA ASP A 921 -15.15 22.36 24.77
C ASP A 921 -15.62 21.80 23.43
N GLU A 922 -16.42 22.56 22.68
CA GLU A 922 -16.70 22.34 21.27
C GLU A 922 -15.96 23.39 20.42
N ASP A 923 -15.07 22.95 19.52
CA ASP A 923 -14.28 23.84 18.65
C ASP A 923 -14.18 23.32 17.20
N TYR A 924 -13.61 24.16 16.33
CA TYR A 924 -13.23 23.84 14.96
C TYR A 924 -14.39 23.31 14.08
N PRO A 925 -15.54 24.03 14.03
CA PRO A 925 -16.68 23.64 13.21
C PRO A 925 -16.35 23.70 11.72
N PHE A 926 -16.66 22.63 11.00
CA PHE A 926 -16.62 22.54 9.55
C PHE A 926 -17.94 21.93 9.06
N LEU A 927 -18.58 22.56 8.07
CA LEU A 927 -19.83 22.08 7.51
C LEU A 927 -19.61 21.47 6.12
N SER A 928 -20.15 20.27 5.89
CA SER A 928 -20.15 19.58 4.60
C SER A 928 -20.76 20.43 3.49
N GLU A 929 -20.41 20.15 2.22
CA GLU A 929 -20.83 20.98 1.08
C GLU A 929 -22.35 21.12 0.93
N ASP A 930 -23.10 20.04 1.20
CA ASP A 930 -24.55 20.02 1.16
C ASP A 930 -25.22 20.79 2.32
N GLY A 931 -24.43 21.24 3.30
CA GLY A 931 -24.88 21.96 4.48
C GLY A 931 -25.52 21.07 5.55
N ARG A 932 -25.47 19.74 5.41
CA ARG A 932 -26.25 18.81 6.25
C ARG A 932 -25.46 18.01 7.26
N THR A 933 -24.12 18.04 7.26
CA THR A 933 -23.28 17.39 8.27
C THR A 933 -22.29 18.40 8.83
N ILE A 934 -22.41 18.71 10.12
CA ILE A 934 -21.40 19.48 10.85
C ILE A 934 -20.40 18.53 11.48
N TYR A 935 -19.13 18.79 11.18
CA TYR A 935 -17.97 18.21 11.84
C TYR A 935 -17.43 19.23 12.85
N PHE A 936 -16.93 18.76 13.97
CA PHE A 936 -16.33 19.59 15.02
C PHE A 936 -15.44 18.73 15.91
N SER A 937 -14.58 19.36 16.69
CA SER A 937 -13.76 18.70 17.70
C SER A 937 -14.35 18.98 19.08
N SER A 938 -14.41 17.95 19.94
CA SER A 938 -14.98 18.08 21.28
C SER A 938 -14.23 17.26 22.33
N THR A 939 -14.12 17.79 23.54
CA THR A 939 -13.65 17.05 24.72
C THR A 939 -14.76 16.26 25.43
N ALA A 940 -16.02 16.41 24.99
CA ALA A 940 -17.21 15.75 25.49
C ALA A 940 -17.68 14.62 24.53
N HIS A 941 -19.01 14.43 24.38
CA HIS A 941 -19.69 13.45 23.50
C HIS A 941 -19.22 11.98 23.55
N GLY A 942 -18.38 11.62 24.52
CA GLY A 942 -17.73 10.31 24.60
C GLY A 942 -16.39 10.25 23.84
N SER A 943 -15.56 11.28 23.99
CA SER A 943 -14.16 11.30 23.53
C SER A 943 -13.37 10.10 24.03
N MET A 944 -12.35 9.68 23.27
CA MET A 944 -11.34 8.71 23.69
C MET A 944 -10.19 9.35 24.48
N GLY A 945 -9.94 10.64 24.30
CA GLY A 945 -8.68 11.30 24.68
C GLY A 945 -8.88 12.73 25.18
N GLY A 946 -8.20 13.68 24.55
CA GLY A 946 -8.44 15.11 24.72
C GLY A 946 -9.62 15.54 23.87
N TYR A 947 -9.38 16.43 22.91
CA TYR A 947 -10.34 16.65 21.82
C TYR A 947 -10.41 15.43 20.90
N ASP A 948 -11.61 14.94 20.65
CA ASP A 948 -11.91 13.96 19.61
C ASP A 948 -12.72 14.65 18.49
N VAL A 949 -12.60 14.19 17.24
CA VAL A 949 -13.50 14.66 16.18
C VAL A 949 -14.85 13.94 16.27
N PHE A 950 -15.94 14.70 16.14
CA PHE A 950 -17.31 14.24 16.01
C PHE A 950 -17.94 14.74 14.71
N LYS A 951 -19.04 14.09 14.31
CA LYS A 951 -19.98 14.63 13.33
C LYS A 951 -21.43 14.52 13.78
N SER A 952 -22.25 15.45 13.35
CA SER A 952 -23.71 15.42 13.50
C SER A 952 -24.37 15.81 12.19
N SER A 953 -25.55 15.26 11.91
CA SER A 953 -26.32 15.57 10.71
C SER A 953 -27.55 16.40 11.04
N TRP A 954 -28.04 17.18 10.07
CA TRP A 954 -29.21 18.03 10.20
C TRP A 954 -30.48 17.24 9.88
N ASP A 955 -31.42 17.16 10.83
CA ASP A 955 -32.75 16.59 10.56
C ASP A 955 -33.76 17.70 10.24
N ASP A 956 -34.16 17.76 8.97
CA ASP A 956 -35.17 18.69 8.45
C ASP A 956 -36.56 18.52 9.12
N LYS A 957 -36.82 17.42 9.84
CA LYS A 957 -38.09 17.16 10.55
C LYS A 957 -38.13 17.79 11.93
N THR A 958 -37.00 17.78 12.65
CA THR A 958 -36.87 18.40 13.98
C THR A 958 -36.32 19.82 13.89
N ASN A 959 -35.75 20.20 12.75
CA ASN A 959 -35.01 21.46 12.55
C ASN A 959 -33.87 21.57 13.60
N SER A 960 -33.13 20.48 13.79
CA SER A 960 -32.02 20.38 14.73
C SER A 960 -30.90 19.51 14.19
N TRP A 961 -29.73 19.63 14.81
CA TRP A 961 -28.67 18.64 14.73
C TRP A 961 -29.10 17.32 15.41
N THR A 962 -28.58 16.19 14.95
CA THR A 962 -28.69 14.89 15.62
C THR A 962 -27.68 14.76 16.76
N THR A 963 -27.83 13.76 17.62
CA THR A 963 -26.77 13.37 18.57
C THR A 963 -25.44 13.17 17.83
N PRO A 964 -24.32 13.77 18.29
CA PRO A 964 -23.02 13.62 17.65
C PRO A 964 -22.48 12.20 17.69
N VAL A 965 -21.73 11.85 16.65
CA VAL A 965 -21.12 10.54 16.44
C VAL A 965 -19.61 10.70 16.33
N ASN A 966 -18.89 10.04 17.24
CA ASN A 966 -17.43 10.02 17.29
C ASN A 966 -16.84 9.51 15.95
N LEU A 967 -15.82 10.21 15.42
CA LEU A 967 -15.18 9.79 14.17
C LEU A 967 -14.29 8.57 14.33
N GLY A 968 -13.85 8.24 15.54
CA GLY A 968 -13.25 6.96 15.87
C GLY A 968 -11.82 6.80 15.37
N ALA A 969 -11.13 5.77 15.88
CA ALA A 969 -9.75 5.51 15.49
C ALA A 969 -9.64 5.18 13.98
N PRO A 970 -8.52 5.46 13.30
CA PRO A 970 -7.40 6.29 13.75
C PRO A 970 -7.59 7.79 13.46
N ILE A 971 -8.80 8.29 13.16
CA ILE A 971 -9.03 9.75 13.12
C ILE A 971 -8.87 10.31 14.53
N ASN A 972 -9.50 9.65 15.50
CA ASN A 972 -9.42 9.94 16.92
C ASN A 972 -8.38 9.05 17.64
N SER A 973 -7.86 9.51 18.78
CA SER A 973 -6.79 8.91 19.57
C SER A 973 -6.84 9.36 21.04
N PRO A 974 -5.96 8.87 21.95
CA PRO A 974 -5.83 9.38 23.32
C PRO A 974 -5.31 10.83 23.45
N PHE A 975 -5.16 11.56 22.35
CA PHE A 975 -4.50 12.86 22.24
C PHE A 975 -5.52 13.94 21.84
N ASP A 976 -5.07 15.06 21.25
CA ASP A 976 -5.96 16.07 20.68
C ASP A 976 -6.07 15.88 19.16
N ASP A 977 -7.28 15.54 18.69
CA ASP A 977 -7.63 15.34 17.29
C ASP A 977 -8.62 16.41 16.82
N LEU A 978 -8.08 17.30 15.99
CA LEU A 978 -8.61 18.63 15.70
C LEU A 978 -8.96 18.80 14.22
N PHE A 979 -9.85 19.75 13.90
CA PHE A 979 -10.08 20.27 12.55
C PHE A 979 -10.32 19.21 11.46
N TYR A 980 -11.45 18.51 11.52
CA TYR A 980 -11.84 17.65 10.40
C TYR A 980 -12.42 18.48 9.26
N VAL A 981 -11.70 18.52 8.14
CA VAL A 981 -11.99 19.36 6.98
C VAL A 981 -12.05 18.47 5.75
N GLU A 982 -13.23 18.31 5.16
CA GLU A 982 -13.41 17.50 3.94
C GLU A 982 -12.76 18.22 2.74
N GLU A 983 -11.88 17.52 2.01
CA GLU A 983 -11.28 18.00 0.77
C GLU A 983 -12.21 17.76 -0.42
N ARG A 984 -12.06 18.59 -1.46
CA ARG A 984 -12.77 18.51 -2.72
C ARG A 984 -11.84 18.54 -3.94
#